data_AF-A0A3B3BYY3-F1
#
_entry.id   AF-A0A3B3BYY3-F1
#
_cell.length_a   1.000
_cell.length_b   1.000
_cell.length_c   1.000
_cell.angle_alpha   90.00
_cell.angle_beta   90.00
_cell.angle_gamma   90.00
#
_symmetry.space_group_name_H-M   'P 1'
#
loop_
_entity.id
_entity.type
_entity.pdbx_description
1 polymer ?
#
loop_
_entity_poly.entity_id
_entity_poly.type
_entity_poly.pdbx_seq_one_letter_code
_entity_poly.pdbx_strand_id
1 'polypeptide(L)'
;INSASEDLGCRRGDFSRKHYGSVELLISSDADGAIQRAGRFRVENGSSDETSAYTPGTWRRTDVHLENPEYHTRWFFKYFLGKVHQNYVGTDAEKNPFFLSVVLSDQNNQRVPQYRAILWRRSGTLKISLPYSPTKTLSVKSILSAMNMDRFERGPREILNPEIQKDLLVLEEQEGSVNFKFGVLYAKDGQLTDDEMFSNEMGSENFEKFLTLLGDTITLQGWAGYRGGLDTKNDTTGIKSIYTVYQGHELMFHVSTMLPYSKENKQQVERKRHIGNDIVTIVFQEGDDTSSTFKPSMIRSHFTHIFALVKYNCQNDSYRLKIFSEESVPLFGPPLPSQPVFTDHQEFRDFLLVKLINGEKATLETPTFAQKRQRTLDMLIRSLYQDLTPDLHKNMLNRRSFSDVLPESPKSARKKEEARQAEFVRIGQALKLKTIVRGDAPTSLVTTGLCRKEPWESQSFCSTFPYEIVCADSWGQSLLVATDTAGVTQTLPPVPVFDKTMAVKQMHVLEPQDLLITRADKGKDARLYVFKLGTIKRSLEEKQLIRGKCDCRENKLEKTKGCHLYSINTHHGSELRIVAAIRTKLLLITRKHPRFSAVATGADSPVEEFQYIREICLCDPPVVMALVDGPTGENDNMICVAYKHQFDLINESTGDAYRLHHVDANKVNFVAAIDVYEDGEAGLLLCYNCEFAFNF
;
A
#
# COMPACT_ATOMS: atom_id res chain seq x y z
N ILE A 1 -9.44 10.96 -18.24
CA ILE A 1 -8.65 10.37 -19.35
C ILE A 1 -7.26 10.95 -19.21
N ASN A 2 -6.39 10.15 -18.61
CA ASN A 2 -4.97 9.97 -18.87
C ASN A 2 -4.71 8.58 -18.30
N SER A 3 -4.13 7.69 -19.10
CA SER A 3 -3.92 6.33 -18.65
C SER A 3 -2.82 6.35 -17.59
N ALA A 4 -3.08 5.81 -16.40
CA ALA A 4 -2.05 5.62 -15.37
C ALA A 4 -0.87 4.75 -15.87
N SER A 5 -1.05 4.10 -17.03
CA SER A 5 -0.04 3.31 -17.73
C SER A 5 1.00 4.14 -18.49
N GLU A 6 0.72 5.39 -18.88
CA GLU A 6 1.66 6.17 -19.70
C GLU A 6 2.67 6.98 -18.87
N ASP A 7 2.34 7.36 -17.63
CA ASP A 7 3.24 8.17 -16.79
C ASP A 7 4.31 7.35 -16.05
N LEU A 8 4.07 6.06 -15.77
CA LEU A 8 5.02 5.20 -15.06
C LEU A 8 6.23 4.78 -15.91
N GLY A 9 6.11 4.83 -17.25
CA GLY A 9 7.16 4.38 -18.17
C GLY A 9 8.27 5.41 -18.43
N CYS A 10 8.00 6.71 -18.23
CA CYS A 10 8.91 7.78 -18.63
C CYS A 10 9.80 8.33 -17.50
N ARG A 11 9.60 7.93 -16.24
CA ARG A 11 10.31 8.50 -15.09
C ARG A 11 11.55 7.67 -14.69
N ARG A 12 12.52 7.55 -15.61
CA ARG A 12 13.82 6.90 -15.31
C ARG A 12 14.76 7.88 -14.60
N GLY A 13 14.59 8.05 -13.29
CA GLY A 13 15.58 8.66 -12.39
C GLY A 13 16.52 7.63 -11.73
N ASP A 14 17.58 8.11 -11.08
CA ASP A 14 18.56 7.27 -10.35
C ASP A 14 17.93 6.47 -9.19
N PHE A 15 16.82 6.95 -8.63
CA PHE A 15 16.06 6.26 -7.58
C PHE A 15 15.45 4.93 -8.05
N SER A 16 14.87 4.91 -9.26
CA SER A 16 14.28 3.71 -9.87
C SER A 16 15.36 2.66 -10.14
N ARG A 17 16.54 3.07 -10.62
CA ARG A 17 17.68 2.15 -10.82
C ARG A 17 18.22 1.58 -9.51
N LYS A 18 18.29 2.38 -8.46
CA LYS A 18 18.84 1.96 -7.15
C LYS A 18 17.99 0.86 -6.47
N HIS A 19 16.66 0.95 -6.57
CA HIS A 19 15.75 0.07 -5.84
C HIS A 19 15.11 -1.03 -6.70
N TYR A 20 14.94 -0.76 -8.01
CA TYR A 20 14.30 -1.68 -8.96
C TYR A 20 15.24 -2.10 -10.10
N GLY A 21 16.52 -1.77 -10.00
CA GLY A 21 17.56 -2.28 -10.90
C GLY A 21 17.52 -1.75 -12.33
N SER A 22 18.34 -2.33 -13.20
CA SER A 22 18.50 -1.92 -14.60
C SER A 22 17.76 -2.84 -15.56
N VAL A 23 17.31 -2.29 -16.69
CA VAL A 23 16.79 -3.10 -17.80
C VAL A 23 17.98 -3.62 -18.61
N GLU A 24 18.15 -4.94 -18.63
CA GLU A 24 19.18 -5.66 -19.35
C GLU A 24 18.57 -6.46 -20.51
N LEU A 25 19.29 -6.48 -21.64
CA LEU A 25 18.98 -7.42 -22.71
C LEU A 25 19.63 -8.76 -22.38
N LEU A 26 18.83 -9.76 -22.04
CA LEU A 26 19.30 -11.08 -21.68
C LEU A 26 19.19 -12.00 -22.90
N ILE A 27 20.36 -12.33 -23.45
CA ILE A 27 20.51 -13.22 -24.60
C ILE A 27 20.90 -14.62 -24.08
N SER A 28 20.24 -15.66 -24.58
CA SER A 28 20.70 -17.06 -24.43
C SER A 28 21.39 -17.54 -25.70
N SER A 29 22.54 -18.17 -25.53
CA SER A 29 23.23 -18.94 -26.57
C SER A 29 23.17 -20.42 -26.23
N ASP A 30 23.12 -21.29 -27.24
CA ASP A 30 23.31 -22.73 -27.06
C ASP A 30 24.80 -23.08 -26.86
N ALA A 31 25.09 -24.36 -26.62
CA ALA A 31 26.45 -24.87 -26.39
C ALA A 31 27.41 -24.58 -27.56
N ASP A 32 26.87 -24.36 -28.77
CA ASP A 32 27.62 -24.00 -29.97
C ASP A 32 27.72 -22.48 -30.20
N GLY A 33 27.18 -21.66 -29.28
CA GLY A 33 27.30 -20.20 -29.29
C GLY A 33 26.28 -19.46 -30.17
N ALA A 34 25.29 -20.14 -30.76
CA ALA A 34 24.22 -19.53 -31.54
C ALA A 34 23.14 -18.91 -30.65
N ILE A 35 22.73 -17.69 -30.99
CA ILE A 35 21.72 -16.94 -30.22
C ILE A 35 20.35 -17.59 -30.42
N GLN A 36 19.76 -18.10 -29.32
CA GLN A 36 18.45 -18.75 -29.36
C GLN A 36 17.29 -17.80 -29.01
N ARG A 37 17.49 -16.87 -28.06
CA ARG A 37 16.45 -15.91 -27.62
C ARG A 37 17.07 -14.62 -27.06
N ALA A 38 16.36 -13.51 -27.24
CA ALA A 38 16.67 -12.23 -26.61
C ALA A 38 15.38 -11.65 -26.00
N GLY A 39 15.42 -11.30 -24.71
CA GLY A 39 14.34 -10.62 -24.00
C GLY A 39 14.89 -9.50 -23.15
N ARG A 40 14.12 -8.41 -23.00
CA ARG A 40 14.48 -7.30 -22.11
C ARG A 40 13.85 -7.53 -20.74
N PHE A 41 14.71 -7.70 -19.74
CA PHE A 41 14.31 -7.92 -18.37
C PHE A 41 14.87 -6.80 -17.50
N ARG A 42 14.05 -6.26 -16.62
CA ARG A 42 14.50 -5.51 -15.46
C ARG A 42 15.13 -6.49 -14.47
N VAL A 43 16.31 -6.13 -13.96
CA VAL A 43 17.13 -6.98 -13.09
C VAL A 43 17.34 -6.28 -11.75
N GLU A 44 16.61 -6.73 -10.73
CA GLU A 44 16.79 -6.25 -9.35
C GLU A 44 17.85 -7.13 -8.66
N ASN A 45 19.05 -6.59 -8.46
CA ASN A 45 20.18 -7.26 -7.81
C ASN A 45 20.68 -6.52 -6.55
N GLY A 46 20.00 -5.43 -6.14
CA GLY A 46 20.34 -4.62 -4.97
C GLY A 46 21.69 -3.91 -5.05
N SER A 47 22.14 -3.49 -6.25
CA SER A 47 23.47 -2.89 -6.44
C SER A 47 23.64 -1.53 -5.77
N SER A 48 24.67 -1.41 -4.91
CA SER A 48 25.27 -0.15 -4.48
C SER A 48 26.46 0.17 -5.39
N ASP A 49 26.25 1.02 -6.40
CA ASP A 49 27.39 1.51 -7.22
C ASP A 49 28.06 2.76 -6.62
N GLU A 50 27.72 3.14 -5.38
CA GLU A 50 28.39 4.26 -4.71
C GLU A 50 28.87 3.93 -3.31
N THR A 51 30.11 4.35 -3.05
CA THR A 51 30.81 4.44 -1.77
C THR A 51 30.19 5.50 -0.85
N SER A 52 28.85 5.53 -0.72
CA SER A 52 28.20 6.40 0.25
C SER A 52 28.38 5.81 1.64
N ALA A 53 29.03 6.54 2.55
CA ALA A 53 29.17 6.23 3.96
C ALA A 53 27.83 6.36 4.73
N TYR A 54 26.75 5.83 4.16
CA TYR A 54 25.49 5.62 4.85
C TYR A 54 25.62 4.31 5.61
N THR A 55 25.63 4.37 6.94
CA THR A 55 25.31 3.20 7.77
C THR A 55 23.98 2.64 7.27
N PRO A 56 23.92 1.37 6.82
CA PRO A 56 22.66 0.76 6.41
C PRO A 56 21.74 0.81 7.62
N GLY A 57 20.64 1.57 7.50
CA GLY A 57 19.53 1.43 8.44
C GLY A 57 19.16 -0.04 8.45
N THR A 58 19.22 -0.66 9.62
CA THR A 58 18.69 -2.00 9.84
C THR A 58 17.28 -1.98 9.26
N TRP A 59 17.00 -2.80 8.25
CA TRP A 59 15.65 -2.98 7.73
C TRP A 59 14.76 -3.24 8.94
N ARG A 60 13.90 -2.26 9.27
CA ARG A 60 12.89 -2.45 10.30
C ARG A 60 11.65 -2.94 9.60
N ARG A 61 10.98 -3.86 10.28
CA ARG A 61 9.83 -4.70 9.92
C ARG A 61 8.59 -3.97 9.32
N THR A 62 8.67 -2.72 8.91
CA THR A 62 7.53 -1.85 8.62
C THR A 62 7.10 -1.77 7.15
N ASP A 63 7.90 -2.22 6.17
CA ASP A 63 7.63 -1.89 4.75
C ASP A 63 7.22 -3.06 3.85
N VAL A 64 6.97 -4.26 4.40
CA VAL A 64 6.48 -5.41 3.63
C VAL A 64 4.95 -5.37 3.57
N HIS A 65 4.41 -4.76 2.51
CA HIS A 65 2.98 -4.56 2.31
C HIS A 65 2.49 -5.16 0.98
N LEU A 66 1.31 -5.81 1.03
CA LEU A 66 0.60 -6.22 -0.19
C LEU A 66 0.01 -5.01 -0.88
N GLU A 67 0.49 -4.70 -2.08
CA GLU A 67 0.10 -3.51 -2.84
C GLU A 67 -1.38 -3.55 -3.24
N ASN A 68 -2.02 -2.38 -3.15
CA ASN A 68 -3.39 -2.11 -3.55
C ASN A 68 -4.43 -3.11 -2.99
N PRO A 69 -4.51 -3.31 -1.66
CA PRO A 69 -5.43 -4.29 -1.08
C PRO A 69 -6.89 -3.95 -1.38
N GLU A 70 -7.27 -2.66 -1.50
CA GLU A 70 -8.65 -2.25 -1.78
C GLU A 70 -9.10 -2.49 -3.22
N TYR A 71 -8.25 -2.26 -4.23
CA TYR A 71 -8.56 -2.54 -5.64
C TYR A 71 -8.66 -4.04 -5.89
N HIS A 72 -7.78 -4.81 -5.23
CA HIS A 72 -7.75 -6.27 -5.28
C HIS A 72 -8.74 -6.94 -4.30
N THR A 73 -9.40 -6.16 -3.45
CA THR A 73 -10.52 -6.66 -2.65
C THR A 73 -11.69 -6.95 -3.57
N ARG A 74 -12.24 -8.15 -3.43
CA ARG A 74 -13.52 -8.55 -4.02
C ARG A 74 -14.66 -7.86 -3.26
N TRP A 75 -14.98 -6.63 -3.64
CA TRP A 75 -15.98 -5.79 -2.98
C TRP A 75 -17.36 -6.44 -2.99
N PHE A 76 -17.79 -7.02 -4.11
CA PHE A 76 -19.09 -7.67 -4.23
C PHE A 76 -19.18 -8.86 -3.27
N PHE A 77 -18.18 -9.75 -3.27
CA PHE A 77 -18.09 -10.83 -2.29
C PHE A 77 -18.08 -10.35 -0.83
N LYS A 78 -17.24 -9.35 -0.51
CA LYS A 78 -17.01 -8.89 0.87
C LYS A 78 -18.19 -8.09 1.41
N TYR A 79 -18.65 -7.10 0.67
CA TYR A 79 -19.59 -6.07 1.15
C TYR A 79 -21.03 -6.26 0.66
N PHE A 80 -21.28 -6.94 -0.46
CA PHE A 80 -22.63 -7.04 -1.07
C PHE A 80 -23.30 -8.38 -0.79
N LEU A 81 -22.59 -9.51 -0.99
CA LEU A 81 -23.17 -10.83 -0.80
C LEU A 81 -23.65 -11.06 0.64
N GLY A 82 -24.90 -11.52 0.75
CA GLY A 82 -25.57 -11.75 2.02
C GLY A 82 -26.07 -10.48 2.72
N LYS A 83 -26.04 -9.33 2.03
CA LYS A 83 -26.65 -8.06 2.48
C LYS A 83 -27.68 -7.58 1.47
N VAL A 84 -28.62 -6.78 1.96
CA VAL A 84 -29.57 -6.05 1.10
C VAL A 84 -28.80 -4.99 0.31
N HIS A 85 -28.86 -5.06 -1.02
CA HIS A 85 -28.24 -4.12 -1.93
C HIS A 85 -29.07 -4.01 -3.21
N GLN A 86 -28.83 -2.98 -4.01
CA GLN A 86 -29.55 -2.73 -5.26
C GLN A 86 -28.63 -2.89 -6.47
N ASN A 87 -29.13 -3.55 -7.50
CA ASN A 87 -28.42 -3.76 -8.76
C ASN A 87 -29.17 -3.05 -9.88
N TYR A 88 -28.45 -2.41 -10.79
CA TYR A 88 -29.01 -1.67 -11.91
C TYR A 88 -28.34 -2.09 -13.21
N VAL A 89 -29.07 -1.99 -14.31
CA VAL A 89 -28.58 -2.15 -15.68
C VAL A 89 -28.88 -0.91 -16.50
N GLY A 90 -27.95 -0.50 -17.35
CA GLY A 90 -28.11 0.64 -18.24
C GLY A 90 -27.25 0.53 -19.50
N THR A 91 -27.43 1.49 -20.41
CA THR A 91 -26.58 1.68 -21.59
C THR A 91 -25.97 3.07 -21.56
N ASP A 92 -24.67 3.16 -21.83
CA ASP A 92 -23.98 4.44 -21.97
C ASP A 92 -24.40 5.16 -23.27
N ALA A 93 -23.85 6.36 -23.51
CA ALA A 93 -24.14 7.13 -24.71
C ALA A 93 -23.70 6.45 -26.02
N GLU A 94 -22.78 5.49 -25.96
CA GLU A 94 -22.29 4.70 -27.08
C GLU A 94 -23.03 3.36 -27.25
N LYS A 95 -24.13 3.16 -26.49
CA LYS A 95 -24.92 1.91 -26.45
C LYS A 95 -24.17 0.70 -25.88
N ASN A 96 -23.11 0.92 -25.11
CA ASN A 96 -22.49 -0.17 -24.37
C ASN A 96 -23.26 -0.44 -23.07
N PRO A 97 -23.57 -1.71 -22.78
CA PRO A 97 -24.22 -2.08 -21.52
C PRO A 97 -23.27 -1.89 -20.34
N PHE A 98 -23.85 -1.53 -19.19
CA PHE A 98 -23.16 -1.49 -17.90
C PHE A 98 -24.08 -1.97 -16.77
N PHE A 99 -23.47 -2.40 -15.67
CA PHE A 99 -24.17 -2.75 -14.44
C PHE A 99 -23.67 -1.90 -13.29
N LEU A 100 -24.55 -1.56 -12.36
CA LEU A 100 -24.20 -0.82 -11.14
C LEU A 100 -24.77 -1.56 -9.93
N SER A 101 -23.93 -1.87 -8.96
CA SER A 101 -24.32 -2.42 -7.67
C SER A 101 -24.09 -1.37 -6.59
N VAL A 102 -25.07 -1.11 -5.73
CA VAL A 102 -24.95 -0.17 -4.60
C VAL A 102 -25.41 -0.79 -3.29
N VAL A 103 -24.59 -0.68 -2.25
CA VAL A 103 -24.89 -1.16 -0.88
C VAL A 103 -24.62 -0.05 0.14
N LEU A 104 -25.45 0.03 1.18
CA LEU A 104 -25.17 0.82 2.35
C LEU A 104 -24.43 -0.06 3.37
N SER A 105 -23.23 0.36 3.77
CA SER A 105 -22.40 -0.37 4.72
C SER A 105 -22.36 0.38 6.05
N ASP A 106 -22.78 -0.28 7.14
CA ASP A 106 -22.88 0.33 8.46
C ASP A 106 -21.56 0.36 9.25
N GLN A 107 -20.49 -0.26 8.75
CA GLN A 107 -19.28 -0.49 9.53
C GLN A 107 -18.00 -0.43 8.68
N ASN A 108 -17.27 0.68 8.81
CA ASN A 108 -15.80 0.65 8.82
C ASN A 108 -15.34 0.84 10.28
N ASN A 109 -14.04 0.67 10.56
CA ASN A 109 -13.42 0.92 11.89
C ASN A 109 -13.74 2.31 12.50
N GLN A 110 -14.28 3.25 11.70
CA GLN A 110 -14.62 4.62 12.09
C GLN A 110 -16.12 4.85 12.42
N ARG A 111 -16.98 3.82 12.38
CA ARG A 111 -18.43 3.88 12.73
C ARG A 111 -19.30 4.88 11.95
N VAL A 112 -18.89 5.32 10.76
CA VAL A 112 -19.71 6.16 9.87
C VAL A 112 -20.30 5.32 8.73
N PRO A 113 -21.62 5.34 8.51
CA PRO A 113 -22.25 4.64 7.38
C PRO A 113 -21.80 5.22 6.04
N GLN A 114 -21.60 4.37 5.04
CA GLN A 114 -21.12 4.76 3.71
C GLN A 114 -21.85 3.98 2.61
N TYR A 115 -22.11 4.65 1.49
CA TYR A 115 -22.47 3.97 0.24
C TYR A 115 -21.21 3.35 -0.36
N ARG A 116 -21.25 2.07 -0.70
CA ARG A 116 -20.26 1.43 -1.57
C ARG A 116 -20.94 1.11 -2.88
N ALA A 117 -20.31 1.51 -3.99
CA ALA A 117 -20.84 1.26 -5.31
C ALA A 117 -19.78 0.64 -6.23
N ILE A 118 -20.22 -0.34 -7.04
CA ILE A 118 -19.41 -1.01 -8.05
C ILE A 118 -20.08 -0.83 -9.41
N LEU A 119 -19.34 -0.29 -10.37
CA LEU A 119 -19.78 -0.06 -11.74
C LEU A 119 -19.01 -0.95 -12.69
N TRP A 120 -19.71 -1.90 -13.29
CA TRP A 120 -19.20 -2.87 -14.25
C TRP A 120 -19.39 -2.33 -15.68
N ARG A 121 -18.31 -2.10 -16.41
CA ARG A 121 -18.32 -1.61 -17.80
C ARG A 121 -17.27 -2.30 -18.64
N ARG A 122 -17.39 -2.19 -19.97
CA ARG A 122 -16.47 -2.83 -20.92
C ARG A 122 -15.00 -2.43 -20.76
N SER A 123 -14.70 -1.30 -20.12
CA SER A 123 -13.34 -0.81 -19.88
C SER A 123 -12.76 -1.23 -18.53
N GLY A 124 -13.44 -2.10 -17.80
CA GLY A 124 -13.07 -2.49 -16.44
C GLY A 124 -13.97 -1.85 -15.39
N THR A 125 -13.88 -2.35 -14.18
CA THR A 125 -14.77 -1.96 -13.08
C THR A 125 -14.28 -0.71 -12.36
N LEU A 126 -15.22 0.12 -11.91
CA LEU A 126 -14.95 1.23 -11.00
C LEU A 126 -15.62 0.98 -9.64
N LYS A 127 -14.89 1.27 -8.56
CA LYS A 127 -15.34 1.12 -7.18
C LYS A 127 -15.25 2.49 -6.49
N ILE A 128 -16.26 2.88 -5.73
CA ILE A 128 -16.24 4.13 -4.96
C ILE A 128 -16.93 3.94 -3.60
N SER A 129 -16.40 4.61 -2.58
CA SER A 129 -17.06 4.77 -1.27
C SER A 129 -17.48 6.23 -1.11
N LEU A 130 -18.76 6.46 -0.79
CA LEU A 130 -19.32 7.80 -0.60
C LEU A 130 -19.94 7.92 0.79
N PRO A 131 -19.83 9.07 1.46
CA PRO A 131 -20.42 9.27 2.79
C PRO A 131 -21.96 9.16 2.72
N TYR A 132 -22.56 8.47 3.69
CA TYR A 132 -24.01 8.46 3.86
C TYR A 132 -24.44 9.54 4.84
N SER A 133 -25.42 10.35 4.44
CA SER A 133 -26.13 11.26 5.34
C SER A 133 -27.63 10.96 5.31
N PRO A 134 -28.28 10.71 6.47
CA PRO A 134 -29.73 10.52 6.54
C PRO A 134 -30.53 11.71 5.97
N THR A 135 -29.96 12.92 6.00
CA THR A 135 -30.63 14.14 5.51
C THR A 135 -30.40 14.40 4.01
N LYS A 136 -29.44 13.70 3.38
CA LYS A 136 -29.08 13.89 1.97
C LYS A 136 -28.75 12.53 1.36
N THR A 137 -29.79 11.77 1.05
CA THR A 137 -29.67 10.50 0.31
C THR A 137 -29.12 10.73 -1.08
N LEU A 138 -28.28 9.82 -1.56
CA LEU A 138 -27.73 9.89 -2.91
C LEU A 138 -28.62 9.15 -3.89
N SER A 139 -28.87 9.77 -5.04
CA SER A 139 -29.53 9.13 -6.18
C SER A 139 -28.55 8.29 -7.00
N VAL A 140 -29.04 7.31 -7.75
CA VAL A 140 -28.24 6.54 -8.71
C VAL A 140 -27.49 7.45 -9.69
N LYS A 141 -28.13 8.54 -10.14
CA LYS A 141 -27.51 9.52 -11.05
C LYS A 141 -26.34 10.24 -10.38
N SER A 142 -26.47 10.61 -9.10
CA SER A 142 -25.40 11.25 -8.33
C SER A 142 -24.20 10.32 -8.15
N ILE A 143 -24.45 9.03 -7.88
CA ILE A 143 -23.40 8.02 -7.75
C ILE A 143 -22.68 7.79 -9.08
N LEU A 144 -23.43 7.65 -10.19
CA LEU A 144 -22.84 7.52 -11.53
C LEU A 144 -22.03 8.75 -11.93
N SER A 145 -22.51 9.95 -11.60
CA SER A 145 -21.78 11.20 -11.83
C SER A 145 -20.47 11.24 -11.04
N ALA A 146 -20.47 10.81 -9.77
CA ALA A 146 -19.24 10.66 -8.98
C ALA A 146 -18.27 9.62 -9.55
N MET A 147 -18.74 8.68 -10.38
CA MET A 147 -17.93 7.72 -11.13
C MET A 147 -17.57 8.21 -12.56
N ASN A 148 -17.80 9.48 -12.87
CA ASN A 148 -17.59 10.10 -14.18
C ASN A 148 -18.46 9.50 -15.30
N MET A 149 -19.71 9.12 -14.99
CA MET A 149 -20.72 8.66 -15.93
C MET A 149 -21.96 9.57 -15.96
N ASP A 150 -21.86 10.68 -16.68
CA ASP A 150 -22.95 11.67 -16.79
C ASP A 150 -23.86 11.47 -18.01
N ARG A 151 -23.42 10.71 -19.02
CA ARG A 151 -24.12 10.52 -20.30
C ARG A 151 -24.52 9.06 -20.51
N PHE A 152 -25.83 8.81 -20.51
CA PHE A 152 -26.44 7.51 -20.78
C PHE A 152 -27.75 7.70 -21.55
N GLU A 153 -28.13 6.75 -22.40
CA GLU A 153 -29.32 6.91 -23.27
C GLU A 153 -30.63 6.98 -22.48
N ARG A 154 -30.77 6.11 -21.48
CA ARG A 154 -31.94 6.00 -20.61
C ARG A 154 -31.48 5.76 -19.19
N GLY A 155 -32.30 6.17 -18.23
CA GLY A 155 -32.04 5.94 -16.82
C GLY A 155 -31.76 4.48 -16.51
N PRO A 156 -30.76 4.18 -15.65
CA PRO A 156 -30.52 2.82 -15.18
C PRO A 156 -31.78 2.22 -14.58
N ARG A 157 -32.02 0.94 -14.87
CA ARG A 157 -33.19 0.19 -14.40
C ARG A 157 -32.77 -0.76 -13.30
N GLU A 158 -33.52 -0.79 -12.21
CA GLU A 158 -33.28 -1.70 -11.09
C GLU A 158 -33.58 -3.15 -11.51
N ILE A 159 -32.68 -4.06 -11.15
CA ILE A 159 -32.79 -5.51 -11.35
C ILE A 159 -33.30 -6.12 -10.05
N LEU A 160 -34.51 -6.66 -10.07
CA LEU A 160 -35.16 -7.22 -8.88
C LEU A 160 -34.95 -8.73 -8.71
N ASN A 161 -34.49 -9.42 -9.77
CA ASN A 161 -34.25 -10.85 -9.75
C ASN A 161 -32.99 -11.16 -8.90
N PRO A 162 -33.10 -11.93 -7.80
CA PRO A 162 -31.96 -12.21 -6.92
C PRO A 162 -30.86 -13.05 -7.56
N GLU A 163 -31.16 -13.80 -8.63
CA GLU A 163 -30.19 -14.62 -9.36
C GLU A 163 -29.06 -13.80 -10.01
N ILE A 164 -29.30 -12.50 -10.25
CA ILE A 164 -28.28 -11.59 -10.82
C ILE A 164 -26.99 -11.56 -9.99
N GLN A 165 -27.07 -11.84 -8.68
CA GLN A 165 -25.91 -11.88 -7.80
C GLN A 165 -24.88 -12.93 -8.25
N LYS A 166 -25.33 -14.02 -8.88
CA LYS A 166 -24.45 -15.05 -9.40
C LYS A 166 -23.62 -14.53 -10.57
N ASP A 167 -24.26 -13.83 -11.50
CA ASP A 167 -23.58 -13.33 -12.71
C ASP A 167 -22.66 -12.15 -12.39
N LEU A 168 -23.07 -11.26 -11.49
CA LEU A 168 -22.22 -10.16 -11.00
C LEU A 168 -20.99 -10.68 -10.25
N LEU A 169 -21.13 -11.79 -9.51
CA LEU A 169 -19.99 -12.45 -8.89
C LEU A 169 -19.00 -13.00 -9.93
N VAL A 170 -19.49 -13.55 -11.04
CA VAL A 170 -18.65 -14.01 -12.16
C VAL A 170 -17.91 -12.84 -12.83
N LEU A 171 -18.53 -11.66 -12.95
CA LEU A 171 -17.83 -10.46 -13.43
C LEU A 171 -16.68 -10.08 -12.49
N GLU A 172 -16.89 -10.13 -11.17
CA GLU A 172 -15.84 -9.89 -10.18
C GLU A 172 -14.69 -10.91 -10.26
N GLU A 173 -14.97 -12.17 -10.59
CA GLU A 173 -13.94 -13.22 -10.78
C GLU A 173 -12.96 -12.88 -11.90
N GLN A 174 -13.34 -12.01 -12.85
CA GLN A 174 -12.46 -11.64 -13.97
C GLN A 174 -11.50 -10.48 -13.64
N GLU A 175 -11.68 -9.79 -12.52
CA GLU A 175 -10.82 -8.65 -12.15
C GLU A 175 -9.42 -9.10 -11.74
N GLY A 176 -9.29 -10.30 -11.19
CA GLY A 176 -8.02 -10.86 -10.73
C GLY A 176 -8.24 -12.07 -9.84
N SER A 177 -7.20 -12.91 -9.72
CA SER A 177 -7.25 -14.06 -8.83
C SER A 177 -7.06 -13.60 -7.38
N VAL A 178 -7.77 -14.26 -6.45
CA VAL A 178 -7.52 -14.13 -5.01
C VAL A 178 -6.34 -15.00 -4.60
N ASN A 179 -6.20 -16.15 -5.23
CA ASN A 179 -5.20 -17.13 -4.87
C ASN A 179 -4.14 -17.19 -5.96
N PHE A 180 -2.93 -17.51 -5.56
CA PHE A 180 -1.78 -17.47 -6.45
C PHE A 180 -1.21 -18.85 -6.62
N LYS A 181 -0.60 -19.06 -7.79
CA LYS A 181 0.13 -20.26 -8.10
C LYS A 181 1.50 -19.86 -8.60
N PHE A 182 2.53 -20.43 -8.01
CA PHE A 182 3.91 -20.06 -8.31
C PHE A 182 4.70 -21.30 -8.71
N GLY A 183 5.45 -21.18 -9.80
CA GLY A 183 6.39 -22.23 -10.19
C GLY A 183 7.57 -22.27 -9.22
N VAL A 184 8.06 -23.46 -8.88
CA VAL A 184 9.32 -23.63 -8.16
C VAL A 184 10.20 -24.58 -8.95
N LEU A 185 11.25 -24.04 -9.55
CA LEU A 185 12.21 -24.78 -10.37
C LEU A 185 13.52 -24.95 -9.61
N TYR A 186 13.98 -26.18 -9.49
CA TYR A 186 15.28 -26.50 -8.94
C TYR A 186 16.34 -26.57 -10.05
N ALA A 187 17.38 -25.74 -9.94
CA ALA A 187 18.51 -25.67 -10.87
C ALA A 187 19.80 -26.08 -10.16
N LYS A 188 20.37 -27.22 -10.58
CA LYS A 188 21.66 -27.72 -10.09
C LYS A 188 22.80 -26.87 -10.64
N ASP A 189 23.93 -26.90 -9.95
CA ASP A 189 25.15 -26.21 -10.39
C ASP A 189 25.55 -26.65 -11.82
N GLY A 190 25.87 -25.67 -12.65
CA GLY A 190 26.26 -25.86 -14.05
C GLY A 190 25.13 -26.14 -15.06
N GLN A 191 23.86 -26.26 -14.65
CA GLN A 191 22.74 -26.43 -15.60
C GLN A 191 22.44 -25.13 -16.34
N LEU A 192 22.24 -25.22 -17.67
CA LEU A 192 22.06 -24.03 -18.54
C LEU A 192 20.79 -24.10 -19.40
N THR A 193 20.14 -25.26 -19.47
CA THR A 193 18.95 -25.46 -20.31
C THR A 193 17.71 -25.80 -19.49
N ASP A 194 16.53 -25.42 -20.00
CA ASP A 194 15.27 -25.77 -19.36
C ASP A 194 15.07 -27.29 -19.24
N ASP A 195 15.40 -28.05 -20.29
CA ASP A 195 15.28 -29.51 -20.31
C ASP A 195 16.09 -30.19 -19.17
N GLU A 196 17.29 -29.68 -18.87
CA GLU A 196 18.11 -30.18 -17.74
C GLU A 196 17.47 -29.88 -16.38
N MET A 197 17.02 -28.64 -16.19
CA MET A 197 16.41 -28.21 -14.92
C MET A 197 15.10 -28.94 -14.64
N PHE A 198 14.24 -29.08 -15.65
CA PHE A 198 12.97 -29.81 -15.51
C PHE A 198 13.16 -31.33 -15.34
N SER A 199 14.29 -31.89 -15.75
CA SER A 199 14.60 -33.32 -15.60
C SER A 199 15.12 -33.68 -14.20
N ASN A 200 15.30 -32.71 -13.29
CA ASN A 200 15.72 -33.00 -11.93
C ASN A 200 14.63 -33.76 -11.15
N GLU A 201 14.89 -35.01 -10.79
CA GLU A 201 13.96 -35.86 -10.03
C GLU A 201 13.95 -35.54 -8.53
N MET A 202 15.11 -35.21 -7.97
CA MET A 202 15.30 -34.90 -6.55
C MET A 202 16.03 -33.58 -6.36
N GLY A 203 15.65 -32.85 -5.30
CA GLY A 203 16.35 -31.67 -4.82
C GLY A 203 17.45 -32.01 -3.82
N SER A 204 18.20 -31.00 -3.38
CA SER A 204 19.15 -31.13 -2.27
C SER A 204 18.51 -30.84 -0.91
N GLU A 205 19.27 -31.11 0.16
CA GLU A 205 18.86 -30.76 1.53
C GLU A 205 18.55 -29.27 1.69
N ASN A 206 19.29 -28.39 1.02
CA ASN A 206 19.05 -26.95 1.10
C ASN A 206 17.78 -26.55 0.33
N PHE A 207 17.49 -27.23 -0.78
CA PHE A 207 16.23 -27.05 -1.48
C PHE A 207 15.04 -27.50 -0.63
N GLU A 208 15.12 -28.66 0.03
CA GLU A 208 14.06 -29.16 0.91
C GLU A 208 13.84 -28.24 2.13
N LYS A 209 14.92 -27.66 2.70
CA LYS A 209 14.81 -26.62 3.74
C LYS A 209 14.07 -25.39 3.23
N PHE A 210 14.37 -24.93 2.02
CA PHE A 210 13.68 -23.81 1.40
C PHE A 210 12.20 -24.11 1.13
N LEU A 211 11.86 -25.31 0.65
CA LEU A 211 10.47 -25.73 0.47
C LEU A 211 9.68 -25.72 1.78
N THR A 212 10.30 -26.21 2.87
CA THR A 212 9.73 -26.20 4.22
C THR A 212 9.54 -24.76 4.73
N LEU A 213 10.41 -23.84 4.34
CA LEU A 213 10.26 -22.42 4.67
C LEU A 213 9.10 -21.77 3.90
N LEU A 214 8.87 -22.12 2.63
CA LEU A 214 7.79 -21.58 1.82
C LEU A 214 6.40 -21.91 2.39
N GLY A 215 6.17 -23.15 2.78
CA GLY A 215 4.87 -23.60 3.28
C GLY A 215 4.83 -25.06 3.71
N ASP A 216 3.62 -25.52 3.98
CA ASP A 216 3.35 -26.88 4.43
C ASP A 216 3.31 -27.85 3.25
N THR A 217 3.86 -29.05 3.45
CA THR A 217 3.69 -30.16 2.50
C THR A 217 2.30 -30.77 2.66
N ILE A 218 1.50 -30.73 1.61
CA ILE A 218 0.14 -31.28 1.57
C ILE A 218 0.05 -32.51 0.67
N THR A 219 -0.91 -33.39 0.94
CA THR A 219 -1.29 -34.48 0.03
C THR A 219 -2.37 -33.97 -0.94
N LEU A 220 -2.18 -34.19 -2.24
CA LEU A 220 -3.08 -33.69 -3.28
C LEU A 220 -4.39 -34.47 -3.34
N GLN A 221 -4.34 -35.78 -3.14
CA GLN A 221 -5.53 -36.62 -3.15
C GLN A 221 -6.51 -36.18 -2.05
N GLY A 222 -7.73 -35.78 -2.46
CA GLY A 222 -8.75 -35.31 -1.53
C GLY A 222 -8.51 -33.89 -0.98
N TRP A 223 -7.55 -33.13 -1.51
CA TRP A 223 -7.31 -31.75 -1.11
C TRP A 223 -8.53 -30.87 -1.40
N ALA A 224 -9.01 -30.17 -0.38
CA ALA A 224 -10.21 -29.33 -0.45
C ALA A 224 -9.92 -27.84 -0.67
N GLY A 225 -8.67 -27.40 -0.44
CA GLY A 225 -8.27 -26.00 -0.62
C GLY A 225 -7.96 -25.65 -2.08
N TYR A 226 -7.43 -24.45 -2.30
CA TYR A 226 -6.99 -24.03 -3.62
C TYR A 226 -5.95 -24.99 -4.19
N ARG A 227 -6.21 -25.50 -5.41
CA ARG A 227 -5.41 -26.56 -6.04
C ARG A 227 -4.43 -26.10 -7.11
N GLY A 228 -4.42 -24.82 -7.50
CA GLY A 228 -3.50 -24.28 -8.51
C GLY A 228 -3.60 -24.88 -9.93
N GLY A 229 -4.56 -25.77 -10.19
CA GLY A 229 -4.64 -26.55 -11.43
C GLY A 229 -4.01 -27.95 -11.35
N LEU A 230 -3.53 -28.35 -10.17
CA LEU A 230 -3.10 -29.72 -9.87
C LEU A 230 -4.29 -30.68 -9.75
N ASP A 231 -4.05 -31.94 -10.05
CA ASP A 231 -4.99 -33.04 -9.86
C ASP A 231 -5.08 -33.42 -8.38
N THR A 232 -6.31 -33.60 -7.91
CA THR A 232 -6.66 -33.90 -6.51
C THR A 232 -7.46 -35.20 -6.40
N LYS A 233 -7.62 -35.93 -7.53
CA LYS A 233 -8.44 -37.13 -7.63
C LYS A 233 -7.66 -38.37 -8.04
N ASN A 234 -6.78 -38.24 -9.04
CA ASN A 234 -6.16 -39.40 -9.70
C ASN A 234 -4.62 -39.36 -9.68
N ASP A 235 -4.01 -38.50 -8.86
CA ASP A 235 -2.55 -38.33 -8.69
C ASP A 235 -1.77 -38.09 -9.99
N THR A 236 -2.43 -37.58 -11.04
CA THR A 236 -1.81 -37.37 -12.36
C THR A 236 -0.80 -36.23 -12.38
N THR A 237 -0.77 -35.39 -11.34
CA THR A 237 0.19 -34.28 -11.17
C THR A 237 1.05 -34.45 -9.93
N GLY A 238 1.30 -35.70 -9.53
CA GLY A 238 2.05 -36.02 -8.32
C GLY A 238 1.14 -36.25 -7.11
N ILE A 239 1.76 -36.63 -5.99
CA ILE A 239 1.05 -37.04 -4.76
C ILE A 239 1.03 -35.90 -3.73
N LYS A 240 2.05 -35.05 -3.74
CA LYS A 240 2.26 -33.98 -2.76
C LYS A 240 2.62 -32.67 -3.44
N SER A 241 2.39 -31.57 -2.72
CA SER A 241 2.80 -30.23 -3.12
C SER A 241 3.09 -29.37 -1.89
N ILE A 242 3.64 -28.18 -2.11
CA ILE A 242 3.79 -27.15 -1.07
C ILE A 242 2.63 -26.15 -1.17
N TYR A 243 2.05 -25.81 -0.02
CA TYR A 243 0.92 -24.90 0.09
C TYR A 243 1.07 -24.02 1.33
N THR A 244 0.62 -22.77 1.24
CA THR A 244 0.47 -21.91 2.42
C THR A 244 -0.69 -20.95 2.25
N VAL A 245 -1.25 -20.50 3.38
CA VAL A 245 -2.10 -19.30 3.41
C VAL A 245 -1.26 -18.12 3.88
N TYR A 246 -1.31 -17.01 3.17
CA TYR A 246 -0.60 -15.78 3.54
C TYR A 246 -1.50 -14.56 3.37
N GLN A 247 -1.75 -13.82 4.45
CA GLN A 247 -2.63 -12.63 4.48
C GLN A 247 -4.00 -12.85 3.79
N GLY A 248 -4.58 -14.04 3.96
CA GLY A 248 -5.88 -14.42 3.39
C GLY A 248 -5.82 -14.96 1.95
N HIS A 249 -4.65 -14.97 1.32
CA HIS A 249 -4.43 -15.58 0.01
C HIS A 249 -3.95 -17.01 0.15
N GLU A 250 -4.58 -17.95 -0.55
CA GLU A 250 -4.05 -19.31 -0.67
C GLU A 250 -2.99 -19.35 -1.78
N LEU A 251 -1.82 -19.92 -1.48
CA LEU A 251 -0.70 -20.02 -2.41
C LEU A 251 -0.40 -21.51 -2.66
N MET A 252 -0.47 -21.92 -3.92
CA MET A 252 -0.08 -23.26 -4.37
C MET A 252 1.25 -23.20 -5.12
N PHE A 253 2.21 -24.04 -4.76
CA PHE A 253 3.50 -24.08 -5.44
C PHE A 253 3.59 -25.26 -6.40
N HIS A 254 3.88 -25.03 -7.67
CA HIS A 254 4.18 -26.08 -8.62
C HIS A 254 5.67 -26.44 -8.54
N VAL A 255 6.00 -27.38 -7.66
CA VAL A 255 7.40 -27.77 -7.39
C VAL A 255 7.88 -28.79 -8.42
N SER A 256 8.95 -28.46 -9.15
CA SER A 256 9.44 -29.26 -10.27
C SER A 256 9.76 -30.71 -9.90
N THR A 257 10.33 -30.94 -8.71
CA THR A 257 10.69 -32.28 -8.21
C THR A 257 9.49 -33.08 -7.68
N MET A 258 8.36 -32.43 -7.37
CA MET A 258 7.14 -33.10 -6.89
C MET A 258 6.14 -33.42 -8.01
N LEU A 259 6.31 -32.80 -9.19
CA LEU A 259 5.55 -33.13 -10.39
C LEU A 259 6.08 -34.43 -11.05
N PRO A 260 5.23 -35.19 -11.76
CA PRO A 260 5.64 -36.45 -12.39
C PRO A 260 6.82 -36.29 -13.35
N TYR A 261 7.75 -37.23 -13.30
CA TYR A 261 8.88 -37.34 -14.21
C TYR A 261 8.61 -38.41 -15.26
N SER A 262 8.97 -38.16 -16.52
CA SER A 262 8.98 -39.18 -17.58
C SER A 262 10.34 -39.24 -18.22
N LYS A 263 11.02 -40.39 -18.11
CA LYS A 263 12.37 -40.61 -18.65
C LYS A 263 12.40 -40.54 -20.18
N GLU A 264 11.30 -40.92 -20.82
CA GLU A 264 11.12 -40.95 -22.27
C GLU A 264 10.91 -39.54 -22.84
N ASN A 265 10.45 -38.60 -22.02
CA ASN A 265 10.14 -37.24 -22.42
C ASN A 265 11.20 -36.24 -21.92
N LYS A 266 12.28 -36.05 -22.69
CA LYS A 266 13.34 -35.09 -22.34
C LYS A 266 12.84 -33.66 -22.09
N GLN A 267 11.74 -33.26 -22.73
CA GLN A 267 11.16 -31.93 -22.55
C GLN A 267 10.32 -31.81 -21.28
N GLN A 268 10.01 -32.92 -20.59
CA GLN A 268 9.19 -32.96 -19.39
C GLN A 268 7.90 -32.13 -19.52
N VAL A 269 7.14 -32.40 -20.59
CA VAL A 269 5.99 -31.58 -21.01
C VAL A 269 4.96 -31.40 -19.88
N GLU A 270 4.69 -32.42 -19.07
CA GLU A 270 3.76 -32.29 -17.94
C GLU A 270 4.28 -31.32 -16.87
N ARG A 271 5.57 -31.33 -16.55
CA ARG A 271 6.16 -30.34 -15.63
C ARG A 271 6.11 -28.93 -16.20
N LYS A 272 6.47 -28.78 -17.48
CA LYS A 272 6.40 -27.49 -18.20
C LYS A 272 4.98 -26.97 -18.35
N ARG A 273 3.99 -27.84 -18.47
CA ARG A 273 2.56 -27.48 -18.57
C ARG A 273 2.07 -26.77 -17.31
N HIS A 274 2.62 -27.08 -16.14
CA HIS A 274 2.29 -26.39 -14.91
C HIS A 274 3.18 -25.15 -14.73
N ILE A 275 4.48 -25.36 -14.51
CA ILE A 275 5.44 -24.30 -14.17
C ILE A 275 5.59 -23.29 -15.31
N GLY A 276 5.68 -23.78 -16.56
CA GLY A 276 5.80 -22.92 -17.73
C GLY A 276 4.54 -22.11 -18.04
N ASN A 277 3.40 -22.38 -17.39
CA ASN A 277 2.18 -21.58 -17.47
C ASN A 277 1.97 -20.68 -16.23
N ASP A 278 2.90 -20.69 -15.29
CA ASP A 278 2.85 -19.79 -14.14
C ASP A 278 3.47 -18.45 -14.50
N ILE A 279 2.84 -17.37 -14.02
CA ILE A 279 3.26 -16.00 -14.28
C ILE A 279 4.59 -15.69 -13.59
N VAL A 280 4.72 -16.19 -12.36
CA VAL A 280 5.90 -16.01 -11.52
C VAL A 280 6.50 -17.37 -11.20
N THR A 281 7.81 -17.49 -11.39
CA THR A 281 8.57 -18.72 -11.09
C THR A 281 9.74 -18.41 -10.17
N ILE A 282 9.80 -19.10 -9.03
CA ILE A 282 10.98 -19.16 -8.17
C ILE A 282 11.97 -20.14 -8.80
N VAL A 283 13.22 -19.71 -8.96
CA VAL A 283 14.33 -20.56 -9.36
C VAL A 283 15.26 -20.69 -8.17
N PHE A 284 15.32 -21.89 -7.58
CA PHE A 284 16.31 -22.18 -6.54
C PHE A 284 17.59 -22.67 -7.22
N GLN A 285 18.63 -21.84 -7.19
CA GLN A 285 19.90 -22.15 -7.85
C GLN A 285 20.93 -22.64 -6.84
N GLU A 286 21.54 -23.78 -7.16
CA GLU A 286 22.74 -24.28 -6.49
C GLU A 286 24.04 -23.75 -7.09
N GLY A 287 25.11 -23.86 -6.31
CA GLY A 287 26.44 -23.39 -6.65
C GLY A 287 26.78 -22.07 -5.97
N ASP A 288 28.08 -21.76 -5.96
CA ASP A 288 28.61 -20.57 -5.31
C ASP A 288 28.39 -19.30 -6.17
N ASP A 289 28.82 -18.14 -5.67
CA ASP A 289 28.74 -16.87 -6.40
C ASP A 289 29.59 -16.87 -7.69
N THR A 290 30.53 -17.81 -7.84
CA THR A 290 31.37 -18.00 -9.03
C THR A 290 30.72 -18.85 -10.13
N SER A 291 29.62 -19.56 -9.82
CA SER A 291 28.92 -20.42 -10.78
C SER A 291 28.15 -19.61 -11.83
N SER A 292 27.94 -20.20 -13.01
CA SER A 292 27.14 -19.58 -14.08
C SER A 292 25.76 -19.18 -13.55
N THR A 293 25.45 -17.89 -13.56
CA THR A 293 24.19 -17.39 -13.00
C THR A 293 23.02 -17.65 -13.95
N PHE A 294 21.89 -18.11 -13.40
CA PHE A 294 20.64 -18.28 -14.14
C PHE A 294 20.27 -17.02 -14.93
N LYS A 295 19.76 -17.22 -16.15
CA LYS A 295 19.17 -16.15 -16.97
C LYS A 295 17.75 -16.55 -17.38
N PRO A 296 16.76 -15.64 -17.34
CA PRO A 296 15.40 -15.89 -17.84
C PRO A 296 15.34 -16.52 -19.24
N SER A 297 16.27 -16.16 -20.12
CA SER A 297 16.36 -16.69 -21.48
C SER A 297 16.64 -18.21 -21.56
N MET A 298 17.11 -18.82 -20.46
CA MET A 298 17.28 -20.27 -20.33
C MET A 298 15.94 -21.03 -20.25
N ILE A 299 14.86 -20.36 -19.84
CA ILE A 299 13.52 -20.97 -19.71
C ILE A 299 12.63 -20.57 -20.87
N ARG A 300 12.03 -21.58 -21.53
CA ARG A 300 11.15 -21.35 -22.67
C ARG A 300 9.68 -21.26 -22.28
N SER A 301 9.24 -20.09 -21.83
CA SER A 301 7.83 -19.80 -21.55
C SER A 301 7.34 -18.50 -22.20
N HIS A 302 6.07 -18.47 -22.59
CA HIS A 302 5.33 -17.26 -22.99
C HIS A 302 4.46 -16.69 -21.85
N PHE A 303 4.36 -17.41 -20.73
CA PHE A 303 3.50 -17.07 -19.60
C PHE A 303 4.29 -16.59 -18.40
N THR A 304 5.56 -16.99 -18.25
CA THR A 304 6.40 -16.55 -17.15
C THR A 304 6.99 -15.18 -17.45
N HIS A 305 6.56 -14.18 -16.69
CA HIS A 305 6.99 -12.77 -16.83
C HIS A 305 7.97 -12.37 -15.72
N ILE A 306 7.99 -13.10 -14.60
CA ILE A 306 8.83 -12.80 -13.43
C ILE A 306 9.55 -14.07 -12.96
N PHE A 307 10.86 -13.94 -12.73
CA PHE A 307 11.69 -14.95 -12.09
C PHE A 307 12.25 -14.44 -10.77
N ALA A 308 12.06 -15.20 -9.69
CA ALA A 308 12.68 -14.96 -8.40
C ALA A 308 13.82 -15.96 -8.20
N LEU A 309 15.06 -15.52 -8.42
CA LEU A 309 16.25 -16.34 -8.25
C LEU A 309 16.67 -16.32 -6.78
N VAL A 310 16.62 -17.50 -6.15
CA VAL A 310 16.98 -17.71 -4.74
C VAL A 310 18.25 -18.55 -4.70
N LYS A 311 19.25 -18.05 -3.96
CA LYS A 311 20.45 -18.81 -3.60
C LYS A 311 20.55 -18.89 -2.08
N TYR A 312 20.91 -20.05 -1.56
CA TYR A 312 21.17 -20.26 -0.14
C TYR A 312 22.67 -20.37 0.13
N ASN A 313 23.18 -19.55 1.04
CA ASN A 313 24.57 -19.58 1.46
C ASN A 313 24.70 -20.31 2.80
N CYS A 314 25.33 -21.49 2.75
CA CYS A 314 25.53 -22.33 3.93
C CYS A 314 26.52 -21.76 4.96
N GLN A 315 27.42 -20.86 4.54
CA GLN A 315 28.49 -20.34 5.42
C GLN A 315 27.96 -19.34 6.44
N ASN A 316 26.97 -18.54 6.04
CA ASN A 316 26.37 -17.49 6.87
C ASN A 316 24.87 -17.70 7.11
N ASP A 317 24.34 -18.88 6.77
CA ASP A 317 22.94 -19.29 6.95
C ASP A 317 21.95 -18.24 6.40
N SER A 318 22.19 -17.77 5.18
CA SER A 318 21.43 -16.66 4.58
C SER A 318 20.89 -16.98 3.19
N TYR A 319 19.80 -16.30 2.83
CA TYR A 319 19.23 -16.34 1.49
C TYR A 319 19.58 -15.08 0.72
N ARG A 320 19.99 -15.23 -0.54
CA ARG A 320 20.14 -14.12 -1.49
C ARG A 320 19.03 -14.19 -2.54
N LEU A 321 18.41 -13.05 -2.80
CA LEU A 321 17.32 -12.91 -3.76
C LEU A 321 17.75 -12.01 -4.94
N LYS A 322 17.37 -12.41 -6.15
CA LYS A 322 17.47 -11.57 -7.35
C LYS A 322 16.17 -11.69 -8.14
N ILE A 323 15.59 -10.57 -8.55
CA ILE A 323 14.34 -10.56 -9.33
C ILE A 323 14.65 -10.21 -10.77
N PHE A 324 14.06 -10.97 -11.69
CA PHE A 324 13.97 -10.61 -13.10
C PHE A 324 12.50 -10.40 -13.44
N SER A 325 12.15 -9.25 -13.99
CA SER A 325 10.80 -8.99 -14.50
C SER A 325 10.87 -8.51 -15.95
N GLU A 326 9.94 -8.92 -16.80
CA GLU A 326 9.88 -8.38 -18.16
C GLU A 326 9.73 -6.84 -18.13
N GLU A 327 10.34 -6.13 -19.09
CA GLU A 327 10.30 -4.66 -19.16
C GLU A 327 8.87 -4.08 -19.16
N SER A 328 7.92 -4.83 -19.73
CA SER A 328 6.51 -4.44 -19.81
C SER A 328 5.77 -4.46 -18.47
N VAL A 329 6.30 -5.18 -17.47
CA VAL A 329 5.70 -5.29 -16.13
C VAL A 329 5.97 -3.98 -15.36
N PRO A 330 4.92 -3.35 -14.79
CA PRO A 330 5.07 -2.20 -13.90
C PRO A 330 6.03 -2.49 -12.73
N LEU A 331 6.48 -1.43 -12.05
CA LEU A 331 7.23 -1.60 -10.80
C LEU A 331 6.32 -2.21 -9.74
N PHE A 332 6.88 -3.08 -8.90
CA PHE A 332 6.16 -3.72 -7.80
C PHE A 332 7.08 -3.94 -6.61
N GLY A 333 6.56 -3.67 -5.42
CA GLY A 333 7.27 -3.79 -4.16
C GLY A 333 7.16 -5.19 -3.53
N PRO A 334 7.81 -5.38 -2.38
CA PRO A 334 8.74 -4.45 -1.74
C PRO A 334 10.03 -4.27 -2.57
N PRO A 335 10.70 -3.10 -2.54
CA PRO A 335 12.01 -2.93 -3.17
C PRO A 335 13.04 -3.85 -2.51
N LEU A 336 14.02 -4.34 -3.28
CA LEU A 336 15.08 -5.19 -2.70
C LEU A 336 15.97 -4.37 -1.73
N PRO A 337 16.42 -4.98 -0.62
CA PRO A 337 17.39 -4.34 0.26
C PRO A 337 18.71 -4.05 -0.47
N SER A 338 19.38 -2.95 -0.09
CA SER A 338 20.74 -2.65 -0.55
C SER A 338 21.72 -3.62 0.13
N GLN A 339 22.27 -4.53 -0.68
CA GLN A 339 22.54 -5.95 -0.39
C GLN A 339 21.26 -6.81 -0.24
N PRO A 340 20.90 -7.61 -1.27
CA PRO A 340 19.68 -8.41 -1.25
C PRO A 340 19.89 -9.76 -0.53
N VAL A 341 20.40 -9.70 0.70
CA VAL A 341 20.74 -10.85 1.54
C VAL A 341 19.93 -10.81 2.83
N PHE A 342 19.31 -11.94 3.18
CA PHE A 342 18.43 -12.09 4.33
C PHE A 342 18.98 -13.16 5.27
N THR A 343 19.26 -12.77 6.51
CA THR A 343 19.74 -13.67 7.58
C THR A 343 18.60 -14.18 8.45
N ASP A 344 17.49 -13.45 8.57
CA ASP A 344 16.25 -13.97 9.17
C ASP A 344 15.43 -14.68 8.08
N HIS A 345 15.26 -16.00 8.23
CA HIS A 345 14.56 -16.82 7.25
C HIS A 345 13.06 -16.52 7.20
N GLN A 346 12.43 -16.15 8.31
CA GLN A 346 11.00 -15.81 8.32
C GLN A 346 10.77 -14.43 7.70
N GLU A 347 11.68 -13.49 7.91
CA GLU A 347 11.67 -12.21 7.20
C GLU A 347 11.81 -12.42 5.69
N PHE A 348 12.77 -13.25 5.27
CA PHE A 348 12.93 -13.62 3.86
C PHE A 348 11.67 -14.22 3.27
N ARG A 349 11.03 -15.16 3.99
CA ARG A 349 9.78 -15.80 3.58
C ARG A 349 8.69 -14.76 3.37
N ASP A 350 8.46 -13.89 4.34
CA ASP A 350 7.42 -12.85 4.26
C ASP A 350 7.68 -11.88 3.11
N PHE A 351 8.94 -11.45 2.94
CA PHE A 351 9.37 -10.60 1.84
C PHE A 351 9.10 -11.27 0.48
N LEU A 352 9.55 -12.52 0.32
CA LEU A 352 9.43 -13.28 -0.92
C LEU A 352 7.95 -13.44 -1.29
N LEU A 353 7.09 -13.91 -0.38
CA LEU A 353 5.68 -14.12 -0.69
C LEU A 353 4.98 -12.84 -1.12
N VAL A 354 5.23 -11.71 -0.44
CA VAL A 354 4.66 -10.42 -0.83
C VAL A 354 5.19 -9.96 -2.19
N LYS A 355 6.51 -10.08 -2.42
CA LYS A 355 7.12 -9.71 -3.70
C LYS A 355 6.55 -10.51 -4.87
N LEU A 356 6.30 -11.81 -4.69
CA LEU A 356 5.69 -12.67 -5.72
C LEU A 356 4.23 -12.30 -5.98
N ILE A 357 3.44 -12.07 -4.93
CA ILE A 357 2.02 -11.67 -5.05
C ILE A 357 1.90 -10.32 -5.76
N ASN A 358 2.68 -9.32 -5.33
CA ASN A 358 2.69 -7.99 -5.95
C ASN A 358 3.17 -8.07 -7.41
N GLY A 359 4.19 -8.89 -7.70
CA GLY A 359 4.67 -9.13 -9.06
C GLY A 359 3.62 -9.75 -9.99
N GLU A 360 2.89 -10.77 -9.54
CA GLU A 360 1.81 -11.36 -10.34
C GLU A 360 0.69 -10.35 -10.59
N LYS A 361 0.29 -9.58 -9.57
CA LYS A 361 -0.69 -8.49 -9.69
C LYS A 361 -0.27 -7.44 -10.71
N ALA A 362 0.98 -6.96 -10.63
CA ALA A 362 1.53 -6.01 -11.59
C ALA A 362 1.53 -6.56 -13.03
N THR A 363 1.78 -7.86 -13.20
CA THR A 363 1.74 -8.49 -14.53
C THR A 363 0.34 -8.42 -15.16
N LEU A 364 -0.74 -8.44 -14.37
CA LEU A 364 -2.10 -8.31 -14.88
C LEU A 364 -2.35 -6.95 -15.55
N GLU A 365 -1.63 -5.90 -15.14
CA GLU A 365 -1.75 -4.54 -15.67
C GLU A 365 -1.00 -4.34 -17.00
N THR A 366 -0.15 -5.30 -17.39
CA THR A 366 0.51 -5.26 -18.69
C THR A 366 -0.52 -5.24 -19.83
N PRO A 367 -0.22 -4.58 -20.97
CA PRO A 367 -1.20 -4.41 -22.05
C PRO A 367 -1.80 -5.73 -22.57
N THR A 368 -1.01 -6.80 -22.62
CA THR A 368 -1.44 -8.11 -23.12
C THR A 368 -2.48 -8.76 -22.21
N PHE A 369 -2.28 -8.75 -20.89
CA PHE A 369 -3.23 -9.29 -19.93
C PHE A 369 -4.43 -8.36 -19.73
N ALA A 370 -4.19 -7.05 -19.62
CA ALA A 370 -5.26 -6.06 -19.47
C ALA A 370 -6.26 -6.12 -20.64
N GLN A 371 -5.79 -6.18 -21.89
CA GLN A 371 -6.68 -6.29 -23.06
C GLN A 371 -7.45 -7.61 -23.11
N LYS A 372 -6.81 -8.74 -22.75
CA LYS A 372 -7.50 -10.04 -22.68
C LYS A 372 -8.60 -10.02 -21.62
N ARG A 373 -8.32 -9.50 -20.42
CA ARG A 373 -9.31 -9.32 -19.35
C ARG A 373 -10.45 -8.43 -19.80
N GLN A 374 -10.14 -7.30 -20.42
CA GLN A 374 -11.12 -6.35 -20.92
C GLN A 374 -12.07 -6.98 -21.96
N ARG A 375 -11.55 -7.79 -22.89
CA ARG A 375 -12.36 -8.52 -23.88
C ARG A 375 -13.28 -9.55 -23.23
N THR A 376 -12.78 -10.34 -22.29
CA THR A 376 -13.60 -11.30 -21.54
C THR A 376 -14.70 -10.60 -20.77
N LEU A 377 -14.38 -9.49 -20.10
CA LEU A 377 -15.36 -8.70 -19.36
C LEU A 377 -16.43 -8.11 -20.28
N ASP A 378 -16.05 -7.51 -21.42
CA ASP A 378 -17.01 -6.98 -22.41
C ASP A 378 -17.93 -8.09 -22.94
N MET A 379 -17.39 -9.27 -23.26
CA MET A 379 -18.17 -10.42 -23.70
C MET A 379 -19.19 -10.85 -22.64
N LEU A 380 -18.76 -10.99 -21.38
CA LEU A 380 -19.64 -11.39 -20.27
C LEU A 380 -20.73 -10.36 -19.99
N ILE A 381 -20.39 -9.07 -19.97
CA ILE A 381 -21.36 -7.98 -19.76
C ILE A 381 -22.40 -7.98 -20.89
N ARG A 382 -21.97 -8.16 -22.15
CA ARG A 382 -22.90 -8.22 -23.29
C ARG A 382 -23.80 -9.45 -23.23
N SER A 383 -23.27 -10.62 -22.89
CA SER A 383 -24.05 -11.85 -22.69
C SER A 383 -25.10 -11.65 -21.61
N LEU A 384 -24.69 -11.17 -20.44
CA LEU A 384 -25.58 -10.92 -19.32
C LEU A 384 -26.69 -9.92 -19.66
N TYR A 385 -26.36 -8.85 -20.40
CA TYR A 385 -27.33 -7.87 -20.86
C TYR A 385 -28.37 -8.48 -21.83
N GLN A 386 -27.94 -9.37 -22.74
CA GLN A 386 -28.84 -10.07 -23.66
C GLN A 386 -29.79 -10.99 -22.90
N ASP A 387 -29.30 -11.73 -21.90
CA ASP A 387 -30.09 -12.64 -21.07
C ASP A 387 -31.16 -11.90 -20.25
N LEU A 388 -30.88 -10.67 -19.80
CA LEU A 388 -31.82 -9.84 -19.05
C LEU A 388 -32.85 -9.10 -19.94
N THR A 389 -32.57 -8.95 -21.24
CA THR A 389 -33.39 -8.17 -22.17
C THR A 389 -34.86 -8.65 -22.24
N PRO A 390 -35.18 -9.94 -22.29
CA PRO A 390 -36.57 -10.42 -22.30
C PRO A 390 -37.37 -10.03 -21.06
N ASP A 391 -36.74 -10.06 -19.88
CA ASP A 391 -37.40 -9.74 -18.60
C ASP A 391 -37.59 -8.23 -18.39
N LEU A 392 -36.69 -7.43 -18.97
CA LEU A 392 -36.80 -5.97 -19.05
C LEU A 392 -38.04 -5.50 -19.84
N HIS A 393 -38.51 -6.29 -20.81
CA HIS A 393 -39.71 -5.97 -21.61
C HIS A 393 -41.02 -6.40 -20.93
N LYS A 394 -41.00 -7.43 -20.07
CA LYS A 394 -42.20 -7.93 -19.36
C LYS A 394 -42.59 -7.06 -18.14
N ASN A 395 -41.63 -6.44 -17.47
CA ASN A 395 -41.85 -5.70 -16.21
C ASN A 395 -42.21 -4.20 -16.37
N MET A 396 -42.92 -3.85 -17.45
CA MET A 396 -43.26 -2.45 -17.81
C MET A 396 -44.11 -1.68 -16.77
N LEU A 397 -44.61 -2.32 -15.71
CA LEU A 397 -45.53 -1.72 -14.72
C LEU A 397 -44.87 -1.25 -13.41
N ASN A 398 -43.59 -1.53 -13.15
CA ASN A 398 -42.91 -1.10 -11.91
C ASN A 398 -41.65 -0.26 -12.21
N ARG A 399 -41.84 1.02 -12.55
CA ARG A 399 -40.75 2.00 -12.75
C ARG A 399 -40.24 2.54 -11.41
N ARG A 400 -39.05 2.14 -10.97
CA ARG A 400 -38.20 2.88 -9.99
C ARG A 400 -36.92 3.37 -10.67
N SER A 401 -37.06 4.03 -11.81
CA SER A 401 -35.93 4.66 -12.50
C SER A 401 -35.59 5.95 -11.75
N PHE A 402 -34.39 6.03 -11.16
CA PHE A 402 -33.85 7.19 -10.43
C PHE A 402 -34.40 7.47 -9.02
N SER A 403 -34.96 6.49 -8.30
CA SER A 403 -35.27 6.70 -6.87
C SER A 403 -34.00 6.89 -6.04
N ASP A 404 -34.16 7.39 -4.80
CA ASP A 404 -33.12 7.29 -3.79
C ASP A 404 -32.62 5.84 -3.70
N VAL A 405 -31.34 5.67 -3.40
CA VAL A 405 -30.78 4.36 -3.07
C VAL A 405 -31.18 4.00 -1.65
N LEU A 406 -31.88 2.87 -1.50
CA LEU A 406 -32.39 2.31 -0.24
C LEU A 406 -33.39 3.19 0.58
N PRO A 407 -34.44 3.81 0.02
CA PRO A 407 -35.52 4.43 0.78
C PRO A 407 -36.53 3.39 1.31
N GLU A 408 -37.03 3.59 2.54
CA GLU A 408 -38.08 2.75 3.13
C GLU A 408 -39.38 2.82 2.32
N SER A 409 -39.98 1.65 2.05
CA SER A 409 -41.25 1.56 1.32
C SER A 409 -42.47 1.85 2.22
N PRO A 410 -43.55 2.47 1.70
CA PRO A 410 -44.76 2.75 2.48
C PRO A 410 -45.45 1.48 3.01
N LYS A 411 -46.13 1.63 4.16
CA LYS A 411 -46.54 0.58 5.10
C LYS A 411 -47.40 -0.58 4.52
N SER A 412 -48.06 -0.41 3.37
CA SER A 412 -48.96 -1.42 2.80
C SER A 412 -48.28 -2.49 1.93
N ALA A 413 -47.04 -2.27 1.46
CA ALA A 413 -46.29 -3.21 0.62
C ALA A 413 -45.20 -4.01 1.37
N ARG A 414 -45.08 -3.79 2.68
CA ARG A 414 -43.92 -4.18 3.50
C ARG A 414 -43.66 -5.69 3.52
N LYS A 415 -44.69 -6.52 3.68
CA LYS A 415 -44.54 -7.98 3.83
C LYS A 415 -44.02 -8.70 2.55
N LYS A 416 -44.47 -8.26 1.37
CA LYS A 416 -44.01 -8.83 0.08
C LYS A 416 -42.58 -8.40 -0.24
N GLU A 417 -42.25 -7.15 0.10
CA GLU A 417 -40.91 -6.60 -0.08
C GLU A 417 -39.90 -7.22 0.90
N GLU A 418 -40.28 -7.41 2.16
CA GLU A 418 -39.48 -8.11 3.17
C GLU A 418 -39.19 -9.56 2.75
N ALA A 419 -40.20 -10.30 2.25
CA ALA A 419 -40.00 -11.66 1.74
C ALA A 419 -39.04 -11.70 0.53
N ARG A 420 -39.13 -10.71 -0.37
CA ARG A 420 -38.22 -10.58 -1.52
C ARG A 420 -36.78 -10.30 -1.07
N GLN A 421 -36.60 -9.39 -0.11
CA GLN A 421 -35.30 -9.06 0.45
C GLN A 421 -34.69 -10.25 1.21
N ALA A 422 -35.50 -10.98 1.97
CA ALA A 422 -35.06 -12.19 2.67
C ALA A 422 -34.55 -13.26 1.68
N GLU A 423 -35.29 -13.49 0.59
CA GLU A 423 -34.87 -14.40 -0.48
C GLU A 423 -33.57 -13.95 -1.16
N PHE A 424 -33.47 -12.66 -1.46
CA PHE A 424 -32.29 -12.05 -2.05
C PHE A 424 -31.04 -12.24 -1.17
N VAL A 425 -31.17 -12.01 0.14
CA VAL A 425 -30.10 -12.23 1.12
C VAL A 425 -29.73 -13.71 1.22
N ARG A 426 -30.71 -14.61 1.23
CA ARG A 426 -30.49 -16.07 1.30
C ARG A 426 -29.64 -16.57 0.12
N ILE A 427 -29.98 -16.17 -1.10
CA ILE A 427 -29.20 -16.52 -2.30
C ILE A 427 -27.78 -15.97 -2.19
N GLY A 428 -27.62 -14.71 -1.77
CA GLY A 428 -26.30 -14.11 -1.55
C GLY A 428 -25.45 -14.85 -0.52
N GLN A 429 -26.05 -15.31 0.59
CA GLN A 429 -25.37 -16.13 1.61
C GLN A 429 -24.95 -17.50 1.07
N ALA A 430 -25.81 -18.16 0.30
CA ALA A 430 -25.51 -19.45 -0.32
C ALA A 430 -24.36 -19.34 -1.34
N LEU A 431 -24.36 -18.29 -2.17
CA LEU A 431 -23.26 -17.99 -3.09
C LEU A 431 -21.95 -17.74 -2.31
N LYS A 432 -22.00 -16.92 -1.27
CA LYS A 432 -20.84 -16.61 -0.42
C LYS A 432 -20.22 -17.89 0.19
N LEU A 433 -21.05 -18.76 0.77
CA LEU A 433 -20.60 -20.03 1.33
C LEU A 433 -19.99 -20.94 0.26
N LYS A 434 -20.62 -21.03 -0.92
CA LYS A 434 -20.12 -21.84 -2.03
C LYS A 434 -18.74 -21.36 -2.52
N THR A 435 -18.53 -20.05 -2.61
CA THR A 435 -17.23 -19.48 -3.01
C THR A 435 -16.15 -19.77 -1.97
N ILE A 436 -16.47 -19.69 -0.67
CA ILE A 436 -15.54 -20.05 0.42
C ILE A 436 -15.15 -21.52 0.35
N VAL A 437 -16.13 -22.42 0.17
CA VAL A 437 -15.87 -23.88 0.11
C VAL A 437 -15.04 -24.27 -1.12
N ARG A 438 -15.09 -23.50 -2.21
CA ARG A 438 -14.26 -23.72 -3.40
C ARG A 438 -12.82 -23.23 -3.26
N GLY A 439 -12.53 -22.45 -2.21
CA GLY A 439 -11.29 -21.69 -2.09
C GLY A 439 -11.25 -20.41 -2.92
N ASP A 440 -12.29 -20.08 -3.71
CA ASP A 440 -12.28 -18.90 -4.61
C ASP A 440 -12.50 -17.55 -3.89
N ALA A 441 -12.50 -17.57 -2.56
CA ALA A 441 -12.60 -16.40 -1.71
C ALA A 441 -11.51 -16.45 -0.65
N PRO A 442 -10.95 -15.30 -0.26
CA PRO A 442 -9.99 -15.28 0.83
C PRO A 442 -10.74 -15.81 2.05
N THR A 443 -10.29 -16.95 2.57
CA THR A 443 -10.89 -17.52 3.76
C THR A 443 -10.78 -16.43 4.82
N SER A 444 -11.94 -16.02 5.34
CA SER A 444 -12.05 -14.97 6.36
C SER A 444 -11.00 -15.19 7.45
N LEU A 445 -10.61 -14.11 8.14
CA LEU A 445 -9.68 -14.02 9.29
C LEU A 445 -9.60 -15.24 10.26
N VAL A 446 -10.60 -16.11 10.26
CA VAL A 446 -10.70 -17.42 10.92
C VAL A 446 -9.56 -18.41 10.58
N THR A 447 -9.01 -18.41 9.36
CA THR A 447 -7.88 -19.31 8.97
C THR A 447 -6.52 -18.65 9.03
N THR A 448 -6.47 -17.31 8.96
CA THR A 448 -5.26 -16.52 9.22
C THR A 448 -5.04 -16.43 10.74
N GLY A 449 -4.69 -17.56 11.37
CA GLY A 449 -4.09 -17.52 12.69
C GLY A 449 -2.85 -16.61 12.61
N LEU A 450 -2.79 -15.62 13.49
CA LEU A 450 -1.93 -14.43 13.47
C LEU A 450 -2.54 -13.27 12.68
N CYS A 451 -3.46 -12.58 13.35
CA CYS A 451 -3.79 -11.18 13.13
C CYS A 451 -2.49 -10.35 13.27
N ARG A 452 -1.67 -10.29 12.23
CA ARG A 452 -0.66 -9.24 12.10
C ARG A 452 -1.44 -7.96 11.86
N LYS A 453 -1.32 -7.03 12.80
CA LYS A 453 -1.89 -5.70 12.65
C LYS A 453 -1.43 -5.13 11.31
N GLU A 454 -2.35 -4.57 10.54
CA GLU A 454 -1.95 -3.89 9.30
C GLU A 454 -0.97 -2.75 9.67
N PRO A 455 0.03 -2.43 8.84
CA PRO A 455 1.01 -1.38 9.18
C PRO A 455 0.37 -0.01 9.49
N TRP A 456 -0.78 0.27 8.87
CA TRP A 456 -1.59 1.46 9.10
C TRP A 456 -2.63 1.29 10.21
N GLU A 457 -2.74 0.10 10.82
CA GLU A 457 -3.65 -0.14 11.93
C GLU A 457 -3.16 0.63 13.16
N SER A 458 -4.00 1.54 13.64
CA SER A 458 -3.69 2.37 14.79
C SER A 458 -3.30 1.51 16.00
N GLN A 459 -2.08 1.70 16.52
CA GLN A 459 -1.67 1.07 17.77
C GLN A 459 -2.25 1.86 18.96
N SER A 460 -3.10 1.21 19.75
CA SER A 460 -3.54 1.78 21.03
C SER A 460 -2.43 1.65 22.07
N PHE A 461 -1.86 2.78 22.49
CA PHE A 461 -0.91 2.86 23.61
C PHE A 461 -1.60 2.84 24.97
N CYS A 462 -2.83 3.39 25.03
CA CYS A 462 -3.63 3.45 26.24
C CYS A 462 -5.11 3.49 25.87
N SER A 463 -5.93 2.65 26.50
CA SER A 463 -7.38 2.61 26.30
C SER A 463 -8.14 3.70 27.06
N THR A 464 -7.53 4.27 28.09
CA THR A 464 -8.16 5.28 28.94
C THR A 464 -7.07 6.17 29.53
N PHE A 465 -7.02 7.42 29.06
CA PHE A 465 -6.06 8.42 29.54
C PHE A 465 -6.80 9.48 30.37
N PRO A 466 -6.37 9.77 31.61
CA PRO A 466 -7.17 10.55 32.55
C PRO A 466 -7.17 12.07 32.30
N TYR A 467 -6.39 12.56 31.34
CA TYR A 467 -6.22 13.99 31.04
C TYR A 467 -6.58 14.32 29.60
N GLU A 468 -6.94 15.57 29.33
CA GLU A 468 -7.12 16.06 27.96
C GLU A 468 -5.76 16.20 27.27
N ILE A 469 -5.63 15.61 26.08
CA ILE A 469 -4.38 15.61 25.31
C ILE A 469 -4.35 16.86 24.43
N VAL A 470 -3.31 17.68 24.61
CA VAL A 470 -3.07 18.87 23.78
C VAL A 470 -2.30 18.49 22.52
N CYS A 471 -1.20 17.78 22.68
CA CYS A 471 -0.42 17.20 21.60
C CYS A 471 0.38 16.00 22.13
N ALA A 472 0.83 15.14 21.22
CA ALA A 472 1.63 13.99 21.56
C ALA A 472 2.51 13.61 20.38
N ASP A 473 3.61 12.91 20.66
CA ASP A 473 4.45 12.30 19.64
C ASP A 473 5.08 11.00 20.16
N SER A 474 5.44 10.12 19.23
CA SER A 474 6.05 8.83 19.53
C SER A 474 7.50 8.97 19.98
N TRP A 475 7.91 8.16 20.96
CA TRP A 475 9.29 8.05 21.40
C TRP A 475 9.63 6.60 21.70
N GLY A 476 10.27 5.93 20.74
CA GLY A 476 10.55 4.51 20.74
C GLY A 476 9.27 3.68 20.72
N GLN A 477 9.04 2.91 21.78
CA GLN A 477 7.81 2.11 21.98
C GLN A 477 6.83 2.77 22.95
N SER A 478 7.05 4.05 23.27
CA SER A 478 6.24 4.83 24.21
C SER A 478 5.68 6.08 23.53
N LEU A 479 4.74 6.75 24.19
CA LEU A 479 4.18 8.02 23.73
C LEU A 479 4.53 9.13 24.72
N LEU A 480 5.05 10.25 24.22
CA LEU A 480 5.23 11.49 24.97
C LEU A 480 3.98 12.35 24.76
N VAL A 481 3.32 12.74 25.85
CA VAL A 481 1.99 13.37 25.81
C VAL A 481 2.02 14.67 26.59
N ALA A 482 1.63 15.79 25.95
CA ALA A 482 1.37 17.05 26.64
C ALA A 482 -0.11 17.15 27.00
N THR A 483 -0.35 17.53 28.25
CA THR A 483 -1.67 17.73 28.83
C THR A 483 -1.80 19.16 29.33
N ASP A 484 -3.03 19.63 29.40
CA ASP A 484 -3.38 20.95 29.92
C ASP A 484 -3.12 21.11 31.43
N THR A 485 -3.14 19.99 32.16
CA THR A 485 -3.22 19.94 33.63
C THR A 485 -1.98 19.32 34.27
N ALA A 486 -1.40 18.27 33.70
CA ALA A 486 -0.29 17.50 34.28
C ALA A 486 1.08 17.83 33.65
N GLY A 487 1.13 18.71 32.64
CA GLY A 487 2.34 18.97 31.87
C GLY A 487 2.60 17.86 30.86
N VAL A 488 3.86 17.48 30.67
CA VAL A 488 4.25 16.45 29.69
C VAL A 488 4.60 15.15 30.39
N THR A 489 4.03 14.03 29.94
CA THR A 489 4.27 12.71 30.53
C THR A 489 4.66 11.68 29.47
N GLN A 490 5.58 10.77 29.78
CA GLN A 490 5.80 9.55 29.00
C GLN A 490 4.84 8.47 29.50
N THR A 491 4.16 7.77 28.58
CA THR A 491 3.17 6.75 28.94
C THR A 491 3.79 5.36 29.17
N LEU A 492 3.19 4.60 30.11
CA LEU A 492 3.47 3.20 30.54
C LEU A 492 4.66 2.95 31.49
N PRO A 493 4.52 3.21 32.82
CA PRO A 493 3.48 4.00 33.50
C PRO A 493 3.65 5.50 33.22
N PRO A 494 2.62 6.36 33.44
CA PRO A 494 2.75 7.80 33.24
C PRO A 494 3.86 8.40 34.11
N VAL A 495 4.97 8.82 33.51
CA VAL A 495 6.08 9.49 34.19
C VAL A 495 6.10 10.96 33.78
N PRO A 496 5.98 11.91 34.73
CA PRO A 496 6.07 13.34 34.42
C PRO A 496 7.48 13.72 33.97
N VAL A 497 7.57 14.32 32.79
CA VAL A 497 8.79 14.82 32.16
C VAL A 497 8.93 16.33 32.38
N PHE A 498 7.84 17.07 32.15
CA PHE A 498 7.75 18.50 32.40
C PHE A 498 6.54 18.80 33.28
N ASP A 499 6.66 19.76 34.19
CA ASP A 499 5.54 20.19 35.01
C ASP A 499 4.55 21.09 34.25
N LYS A 500 3.43 21.42 34.88
CA LYS A 500 2.39 22.31 34.32
C LYS A 500 2.86 23.74 34.04
N THR A 501 4.05 24.15 34.47
CA THR A 501 4.59 25.49 34.19
C THR A 501 5.09 25.62 32.75
N MET A 502 5.29 24.50 32.06
CA MET A 502 5.54 24.43 30.62
C MET A 502 4.28 23.98 29.87
N ALA A 503 3.43 24.93 29.49
CA ALA A 503 2.22 24.66 28.72
C ALA A 503 2.55 24.39 27.24
N VAL A 504 2.94 23.15 26.94
CA VAL A 504 3.30 22.71 25.59
C VAL A 504 2.06 22.63 24.69
N LYS A 505 2.14 23.21 23.49
CA LYS A 505 1.06 23.27 22.49
C LYS A 505 1.38 22.49 21.21
N GLN A 506 2.66 22.31 20.89
CA GLN A 506 3.15 21.51 19.77
C GLN A 506 4.44 20.81 20.23
N MET A 507 4.67 19.59 19.78
CA MET A 507 5.90 18.83 20.05
C MET A 507 6.30 17.99 18.84
N HIS A 508 7.60 17.77 18.67
CA HIS A 508 8.17 16.83 17.71
C HIS A 508 9.39 16.13 18.34
N VAL A 509 9.38 14.80 18.35
CA VAL A 509 10.45 13.92 18.83
C VAL A 509 11.29 13.46 17.62
N LEU A 510 12.57 13.84 17.60
CA LEU A 510 13.51 13.55 16.53
C LEU A 510 14.59 12.60 17.03
N GLU A 511 14.26 11.30 17.11
CA GLU A 511 15.16 10.27 17.65
C GLU A 511 16.51 10.17 16.94
N PRO A 512 16.61 10.14 15.59
CA PRO A 512 17.90 10.03 14.91
C PRO A 512 18.84 11.22 15.20
N GLN A 513 18.25 12.34 15.63
CA GLN A 513 18.95 13.60 15.87
C GLN A 513 19.19 13.89 17.35
N ASP A 514 18.68 13.04 18.25
CA ASP A 514 18.67 13.20 19.71
C ASP A 514 17.96 14.47 20.20
N LEU A 515 16.89 14.92 19.53
CA LEU A 515 16.22 16.20 19.84
C LEU A 515 14.72 16.05 20.16
N LEU A 516 14.25 16.84 21.12
CA LEU A 516 12.84 17.13 21.35
C LEU A 516 12.62 18.63 21.14
N ILE A 517 11.77 18.99 20.18
CA ILE A 517 11.38 20.37 19.91
C ILE A 517 9.97 20.57 20.42
N THR A 518 9.74 21.62 21.19
CA THR A 518 8.41 21.96 21.70
C THR A 518 8.09 23.43 21.54
N ARG A 519 6.83 23.76 21.25
CA ARG A 519 6.30 25.11 21.45
C ARG A 519 5.57 25.15 22.78
N ALA A 520 5.93 26.08 23.65
CA ALA A 520 5.24 26.27 24.92
C ALA A 520 4.83 27.73 25.15
N ASP A 521 3.67 27.91 25.78
CA ASP A 521 3.07 29.21 26.03
C ASP A 521 3.36 29.73 27.44
N LYS A 522 3.65 31.04 27.55
CA LYS A 522 3.73 31.78 28.82
C LYS A 522 2.82 33.00 28.76
N GLY A 523 1.53 32.83 29.04
CA GLY A 523 0.58 33.94 28.91
C GLY A 523 0.56 34.47 27.47
N LYS A 524 1.01 35.72 27.25
CA LYS A 524 1.12 36.31 25.90
C LYS A 524 2.42 35.97 25.15
N ASP A 525 3.34 35.24 25.78
CA ASP A 525 4.71 34.99 25.32
C ASP A 525 4.92 33.50 24.97
N ALA A 526 4.64 33.10 23.72
CA ALA A 526 4.92 31.74 23.21
C ALA A 526 6.31 31.64 22.57
N ARG A 527 7.02 30.51 22.74
CA ARG A 527 8.39 30.28 22.22
C ARG A 527 8.64 28.81 21.88
N LEU A 528 9.66 28.56 21.05
CA LEU A 528 10.22 27.23 20.82
C LEU A 528 11.33 26.90 21.83
N TYR A 529 11.34 25.65 22.26
CA TYR A 529 12.36 25.06 23.13
C TYR A 529 12.92 23.79 22.49
N VAL A 530 14.23 23.57 22.65
CA VAL A 530 14.93 22.39 22.12
C VAL A 530 15.63 21.68 23.26
N PHE A 531 15.39 20.37 23.40
CA PHE A 531 15.97 19.53 24.44
C PHE A 531 16.71 18.34 23.83
N LYS A 532 17.75 17.84 24.51
CA LYS A 532 18.40 16.58 24.13
C LYS A 532 17.63 15.38 24.69
N LEU A 533 17.21 14.44 23.83
CA LEU A 533 16.43 13.27 24.25
C LEU A 533 17.23 12.39 25.22
N GLY A 534 18.53 12.20 25.00
CA GLY A 534 19.42 11.45 25.89
C GLY A 534 19.51 12.06 27.30
N THR A 535 19.42 13.38 27.42
CA THR A 535 19.37 14.07 28.72
C THR A 535 18.03 13.85 29.42
N ILE A 536 16.93 13.85 28.65
CA ILE A 536 15.60 13.53 29.16
C ILE A 536 15.57 12.08 29.65
N LYS A 537 16.06 11.14 28.85
CA LYS A 537 16.11 9.71 29.16
C LYS A 537 16.91 9.43 30.42
N ARG A 538 18.13 9.98 30.54
CA ARG A 538 18.97 9.80 31.73
C ARG A 538 18.29 10.34 33.00
N SER A 539 17.64 11.50 32.90
CA SER A 539 16.90 12.08 34.04
C SER A 539 15.71 11.22 34.47
N LEU A 540 15.03 10.55 33.53
CA LEU A 540 13.96 9.60 33.83
C LEU A 540 14.50 8.33 34.50
N GLU A 541 15.64 7.80 34.03
CA GLU A 541 16.32 6.63 34.61
C GLU A 541 16.84 6.92 36.03
N GLU A 542 17.40 8.10 36.25
CA GLU A 542 17.94 8.56 37.54
C GLU A 542 16.87 9.08 38.52
N LYS A 543 15.58 9.10 38.12
CA LYS A 543 14.46 9.65 38.90
C LYS A 543 14.70 11.08 39.42
N GLN A 544 15.41 11.90 38.63
CA GLN A 544 15.62 13.30 38.95
C GLN A 544 14.31 14.10 38.89
N LEU A 545 14.29 15.27 39.55
CA LEU A 545 13.11 16.14 39.66
C LEU A 545 12.47 16.48 38.30
N ILE A 546 11.14 16.59 38.29
CA ILE A 546 10.34 17.03 37.13
C ILE A 546 10.85 18.40 36.67
N ARG A 547 11.14 18.55 35.38
CA ARG A 547 11.64 19.81 34.83
C ARG A 547 10.55 20.86 34.83
N GLY A 548 10.81 21.95 35.53
CA GLY A 548 10.02 23.16 35.44
C GLY A 548 10.59 24.10 34.38
N LYS A 549 9.85 25.16 34.13
CA LYS A 549 10.25 26.23 33.22
C LYS A 549 11.56 26.92 33.58
N CYS A 550 11.88 27.04 34.87
CA CYS A 550 13.15 27.66 35.30
C CYS A 550 14.35 26.84 34.86
N ASP A 551 14.21 25.51 34.88
CA ASP A 551 15.23 24.52 34.49
C ASP A 551 15.40 24.45 32.97
N CYS A 552 14.46 25.05 32.22
CA CYS A 552 14.44 25.01 30.76
C CYS A 552 14.84 26.35 30.12
N ARG A 553 15.32 27.32 30.91
CA ARG A 553 15.67 28.66 30.42
C ARG A 553 16.77 28.65 29.38
N GLU A 554 17.73 27.74 29.49
CA GLU A 554 18.86 27.60 28.57
C GLU A 554 18.49 26.92 27.24
N ASN A 555 17.31 26.30 27.17
CA ASN A 555 16.84 25.52 26.03
C ASN A 555 15.93 26.33 25.07
N LYS A 556 15.89 27.66 25.18
CA LYS A 556 14.95 28.52 24.43
C LYS A 556 15.57 29.11 23.15
N LEU A 557 14.81 29.06 22.06
CA LEU A 557 15.16 29.79 20.82
C LEU A 557 14.65 31.24 20.90
N GLU A 558 15.50 32.17 21.34
CA GLU A 558 15.06 33.51 21.74
C GLU A 558 14.34 34.33 20.65
N LYS A 559 14.73 34.20 19.37
CA LYS A 559 14.08 34.95 18.29
C LYS A 559 12.68 34.44 17.94
N THR A 560 12.24 33.32 18.54
CA THR A 560 10.91 32.72 18.30
C THR A 560 9.83 33.28 19.23
N LYS A 561 10.08 34.41 19.91
CA LYS A 561 9.10 35.04 20.80
C LYS A 561 7.83 35.45 20.04
N GLY A 562 6.69 34.95 20.51
CA GLY A 562 5.38 35.16 19.87
C GLY A 562 5.06 34.10 18.81
N CYS A 563 5.83 33.01 18.74
CA CYS A 563 5.56 31.90 17.84
C CYS A 563 4.20 31.26 18.17
N HIS A 564 3.31 31.22 17.20
CA HIS A 564 1.95 30.68 17.34
C HIS A 564 1.74 29.42 16.49
N LEU A 565 2.71 29.05 15.67
CA LEU A 565 2.74 27.83 14.89
C LEU A 565 4.20 27.57 14.48
N TYR A 566 4.64 26.32 14.46
CA TYR A 566 5.87 25.94 13.77
C TYR A 566 5.68 24.63 13.02
N SER A 567 6.54 24.42 12.03
CA SER A 567 6.70 23.17 11.28
C SER A 567 8.18 22.82 11.13
N ILE A 568 8.47 21.55 10.91
CA ILE A 568 9.80 21.03 10.59
C ILE A 568 9.75 20.24 9.29
N ASN A 569 10.90 19.96 8.66
CA ASN A 569 10.94 19.00 7.58
C ASN A 569 10.91 17.57 8.13
N THR A 570 10.02 16.75 7.58
CA THR A 570 9.66 15.40 8.05
C THR A 570 10.38 14.30 7.25
N HIS A 571 10.90 14.62 6.06
CA HIS A 571 11.49 13.65 5.12
C HIS A 571 12.87 14.09 4.59
N HIS A 572 13.77 13.11 4.38
CA HIS A 572 14.99 13.09 3.54
C HIS A 572 15.98 14.29 3.49
N GLY A 573 15.79 15.37 4.23
CA GLY A 573 16.75 16.47 4.32
C GLY A 573 18.01 16.07 5.10
N SER A 574 19.19 16.38 4.55
CA SER A 574 20.48 16.24 5.25
C SER A 574 20.61 17.17 6.45
N GLU A 575 19.83 18.26 6.46
CA GLU A 575 19.80 19.27 7.52
C GLU A 575 18.37 19.43 8.06
N LEU A 576 18.26 19.56 9.39
CA LEU A 576 17.00 19.87 10.06
C LEU A 576 16.64 21.33 9.86
N ARG A 577 15.47 21.57 9.26
CA ARG A 577 14.89 22.89 9.06
C ARG A 577 13.63 23.05 9.90
N ILE A 578 13.48 24.25 10.44
CA ILE A 578 12.34 24.66 11.26
C ILE A 578 11.84 26.00 10.73
N VAL A 579 10.54 26.11 10.50
CA VAL A 579 9.89 27.39 10.20
C VAL A 579 8.96 27.73 11.35
N ALA A 580 9.23 28.85 12.03
CA ALA A 580 8.41 29.37 13.11
C ALA A 580 7.57 30.57 12.65
N ALA A 581 6.25 30.48 12.75
CA ALA A 581 5.35 31.58 12.42
C ALA A 581 5.09 32.49 13.62
N ILE A 582 5.29 33.79 13.42
CA ILE A 582 5.09 34.86 14.38
C ILE A 582 4.19 35.91 13.72
N ARG A 583 2.88 35.83 13.99
CA ARG A 583 1.85 36.59 13.24
C ARG A 583 2.02 36.36 11.74
N THR A 584 2.30 37.40 10.96
CA THR A 584 2.50 37.34 9.50
C THR A 584 3.94 37.07 9.09
N LYS A 585 4.84 36.70 10.02
CA LYS A 585 6.27 36.47 9.71
C LYS A 585 6.60 35.00 9.87
N LEU A 586 7.34 34.45 8.91
CA LEU A 586 7.95 33.13 8.99
C LEU A 586 9.45 33.29 9.27
N LEU A 587 9.92 32.69 10.36
CA LEU A 587 11.32 32.68 10.72
C LEU A 587 11.92 31.31 10.39
N LEU A 588 12.84 31.27 9.43
CA LEU A 588 13.53 30.06 9.00
C LEU A 588 14.77 29.82 9.87
N ILE A 589 14.89 28.61 10.41
CA ILE A 589 15.95 28.18 11.32
C ILE A 589 16.47 26.84 10.81
N THR A 590 17.79 26.66 10.76
CA THR A 590 18.43 25.37 10.43
C THR A 590 19.38 24.93 11.54
N ARG A 591 19.65 23.64 11.66
CA ARG A 591 20.68 23.08 12.54
C ARG A 591 22.02 23.00 11.81
N LYS A 592 23.09 23.53 12.41
CA LYS A 592 24.46 23.40 11.89
C LYS A 592 24.96 21.96 12.05
N HIS A 593 25.61 21.42 11.01
CA HIS A 593 26.36 20.18 11.13
C HIS A 593 27.75 20.44 11.74
N PRO A 594 28.18 19.70 12.78
CA PRO A 594 29.53 19.83 13.30
C PRO A 594 30.53 19.30 12.28
N ARG A 595 31.13 20.17 11.47
CA ARG A 595 32.31 19.82 10.67
C ARG A 595 33.43 19.46 11.64
N PHE A 596 34.00 18.27 11.48
CA PHE A 596 35.16 17.73 12.20
C PHE A 596 36.03 18.80 12.87
N SER A 597 35.84 19.00 14.17
CA SER A 597 36.70 19.81 15.01
C SER A 597 36.51 19.41 16.47
N ALA A 598 37.53 18.71 16.99
CA ALA A 598 38.00 18.65 18.38
C ALA A 598 36.98 18.46 19.52
N VAL A 599 37.13 17.33 20.23
CA VAL A 599 36.79 17.08 21.65
C VAL A 599 35.77 18.07 22.25
N ALA A 600 34.47 17.75 22.11
CA ALA A 600 33.43 18.47 22.84
C ALA A 600 33.47 18.03 24.32
N THR A 601 34.19 18.79 25.13
CA THR A 601 34.00 18.83 26.59
C THR A 601 32.56 19.24 26.90
N GLY A 602 31.95 18.61 27.90
CA GLY A 602 30.52 18.77 28.18
C GLY A 602 30.05 20.20 28.50
N ALA A 603 28.73 20.39 28.35
CA ALA A 603 27.91 21.53 28.74
C ALA A 603 27.59 22.63 27.69
N ASP A 604 27.55 22.33 26.39
CA ASP A 604 26.95 23.25 25.40
C ASP A 604 25.44 23.02 25.26
N SER A 605 24.66 24.10 25.32
CA SER A 605 23.19 24.07 25.19
C SER A 605 22.78 23.63 23.78
N PRO A 606 21.75 22.77 23.62
CA PRO A 606 21.32 22.29 22.30
C PRO A 606 20.87 23.41 21.35
N VAL A 607 20.51 24.59 21.85
CA VAL A 607 20.07 25.72 21.01
C VAL A 607 21.21 26.41 20.27
N GLU A 608 22.47 26.21 20.69
CA GLU A 608 23.64 26.81 20.02
C GLU A 608 23.93 26.15 18.66
N GLU A 609 23.42 24.94 18.47
CA GLU A 609 23.47 24.22 17.21
C GLU A 609 22.54 24.84 16.14
N PHE A 610 21.66 25.77 16.51
CA PHE A 610 20.67 26.37 15.60
C PHE A 610 21.09 27.74 15.08
N GLN A 611 20.90 27.94 13.77
CA GLN A 611 21.15 29.17 13.07
C GLN A 611 19.87 29.73 12.46
N TYR A 612 19.64 31.02 12.67
CA TYR A 612 18.58 31.76 12.00
C TYR A 612 19.05 32.15 10.60
N ILE A 613 18.27 31.76 9.59
CA ILE A 613 18.62 31.96 8.18
C ILE A 613 17.99 33.26 7.67
N ARG A 614 16.66 33.35 7.70
CA ARG A 614 15.93 34.50 7.15
C ARG A 614 14.54 34.66 7.77
N GLU A 615 13.93 35.81 7.49
CA GLU A 615 12.52 36.08 7.75
C GLU A 615 11.79 36.24 6.41
N ILE A 616 10.58 35.70 6.31
CA ILE A 616 9.67 35.85 5.16
C ILE A 616 8.36 36.48 5.67
N CYS A 617 7.87 37.50 4.98
CA CYS A 617 6.63 38.19 5.34
C CYS A 617 5.46 37.65 4.52
N LEU A 618 4.36 37.35 5.21
CA LEU A 618 3.09 36.90 4.65
C LEU A 618 2.07 38.03 4.64
N CYS A 619 1.05 37.87 3.79
CA CYS A 619 -0.11 38.75 3.79
C CYS A 619 -0.96 38.58 5.06
N ASP A 620 -1.06 37.35 5.57
CA ASP A 620 -1.89 37.00 6.71
C ASP A 620 -1.21 35.94 7.61
N PRO A 621 -1.60 35.85 8.90
CA PRO A 621 -1.08 34.82 9.78
C PRO A 621 -1.49 33.41 9.32
N PRO A 622 -0.53 32.47 9.20
CA PRO A 622 -0.82 31.11 8.75
C PRO A 622 -1.52 30.32 9.86
N VAL A 623 -2.47 29.49 9.45
CA VAL A 623 -3.21 28.58 10.34
C VAL A 623 -2.65 27.16 10.27
N VAL A 624 -2.14 26.77 9.10
CA VAL A 624 -1.49 25.48 8.82
C VAL A 624 -0.22 25.73 8.03
N MET A 625 0.81 24.94 8.31
CA MET A 625 2.13 25.02 7.66
C MET A 625 2.73 23.64 7.46
N ALA A 626 3.43 23.44 6.34
CA ALA A 626 4.29 22.29 6.08
C ALA A 626 5.54 22.75 5.32
N LEU A 627 6.69 22.14 5.61
CA LEU A 627 7.89 22.29 4.77
C LEU A 627 7.83 21.21 3.69
N VAL A 628 8.26 21.55 2.49
CA VAL A 628 8.31 20.65 1.34
C VAL A 628 9.72 20.71 0.76
N ASP A 629 10.43 19.60 0.92
CA ASP A 629 11.81 19.41 0.46
C ASP A 629 11.80 19.09 -1.04
N GLY A 630 12.72 19.70 -1.79
CA GLY A 630 12.84 19.49 -3.24
C GLY A 630 13.33 18.07 -3.60
N PRO A 631 12.89 17.51 -4.76
CA PRO A 631 13.25 16.15 -5.24
C PRO A 631 14.75 15.85 -5.33
N THR A 632 15.53 16.89 -5.63
CA THR A 632 16.97 16.88 -5.79
C THR A 632 17.46 18.07 -5.00
N GLY A 633 18.60 17.98 -4.30
CA GLY A 633 19.19 19.10 -3.55
C GLY A 633 19.56 20.34 -4.40
N GLU A 634 19.10 20.39 -5.65
CA GLU A 634 19.20 21.49 -6.61
C GLU A 634 17.90 22.33 -6.71
N ASN A 635 16.74 21.81 -6.30
CA ASN A 635 15.47 22.54 -6.30
C ASN A 635 15.28 23.38 -5.03
N ASP A 636 14.72 24.58 -5.18
CA ASP A 636 14.40 25.46 -4.07
C ASP A 636 13.40 24.78 -3.10
N ASN A 637 13.76 24.75 -1.82
CA ASN A 637 12.85 24.29 -0.78
C ASN A 637 11.62 25.20 -0.68
N MET A 638 10.49 24.59 -0.33
CA MET A 638 9.19 25.24 -0.35
C MET A 638 8.49 25.17 1.01
N ILE A 639 7.68 26.18 1.32
CA ILE A 639 6.84 26.22 2.51
C ILE A 639 5.38 26.34 2.06
N CYS A 640 4.57 25.33 2.36
CA CYS A 640 3.13 25.42 2.19
C CYS A 640 2.52 26.15 3.39
N VAL A 641 1.72 27.19 3.13
CA VAL A 641 0.99 27.95 4.15
C VAL A 641 -0.48 28.02 3.81
N ALA A 642 -1.34 27.83 4.81
CA ALA A 642 -2.78 28.04 4.67
C ALA A 642 -3.22 29.26 5.48
N TYR A 643 -3.95 30.18 4.84
CA TYR A 643 -4.58 31.31 5.50
C TYR A 643 -5.81 31.78 4.71
N LYS A 644 -6.77 32.40 5.41
CA LYS A 644 -8.06 32.85 4.84
C LYS A 644 -8.81 31.72 4.15
N HIS A 645 -8.72 31.65 2.82
CA HIS A 645 -9.44 30.73 1.94
C HIS A 645 -8.50 30.08 0.90
N GLN A 646 -7.19 30.05 1.16
CA GLN A 646 -6.23 29.52 0.19
C GLN A 646 -5.05 28.82 0.85
N PHE A 647 -4.38 27.99 0.05
CA PHE A 647 -3.05 27.46 0.29
C PHE A 647 -2.08 28.08 -0.70
N ASP A 648 -1.00 28.65 -0.20
CA ASP A 648 0.08 29.19 -1.00
C ASP A 648 1.37 28.40 -0.74
N LEU A 649 2.19 28.27 -1.76
CA LEU A 649 3.53 27.72 -1.73
C LEU A 649 4.54 28.87 -1.78
N ILE A 650 5.48 28.86 -0.84
CA ILE A 650 6.45 29.95 -0.67
C ILE A 650 7.85 29.41 -0.82
N ASN A 651 8.62 30.01 -1.71
CA ASN A 651 10.01 29.66 -1.92
C ASN A 651 10.87 30.09 -0.72
N GLU A 652 11.64 29.18 -0.14
CA GLU A 652 12.53 29.50 0.98
C GLU A 652 13.69 30.42 0.60
N SER A 653 14.17 30.39 -0.65
CA SER A 653 15.34 31.13 -1.12
C SER A 653 14.99 32.52 -1.68
N THR A 654 13.83 32.67 -2.30
CA THR A 654 13.37 33.98 -2.80
C THR A 654 12.36 34.65 -1.85
N GLY A 655 11.46 33.87 -1.23
CA GLY A 655 10.30 34.37 -0.50
C GLY A 655 9.09 34.63 -1.37
N ASP A 656 9.15 34.27 -2.66
CA ASP A 656 8.03 34.41 -3.59
C ASP A 656 6.92 33.41 -3.24
N ALA A 657 5.68 33.88 -3.27
CA ALA A 657 4.50 33.08 -2.96
C ALA A 657 3.68 32.83 -4.22
N TYR A 658 3.27 31.58 -4.42
CA TYR A 658 2.39 31.15 -5.51
C TYR A 658 1.16 30.46 -4.92
N ARG A 659 -0.02 30.79 -5.45
CA ARG A 659 -1.25 30.15 -5.00
C ARG A 659 -1.34 28.73 -5.52
N LEU A 660 -1.38 27.76 -4.61
CA LEU A 660 -1.52 26.35 -4.93
C LEU A 660 -3.00 25.97 -5.05
N HIS A 661 -3.82 26.36 -4.09
CA HIS A 661 -5.23 25.96 -4.05
C HIS A 661 -6.13 27.04 -3.42
N HIS A 662 -7.35 27.20 -3.93
CA HIS A 662 -8.37 28.08 -3.37
C HIS A 662 -9.59 27.26 -2.91
N VAL A 663 -10.10 27.58 -1.72
CA VAL A 663 -11.24 26.88 -1.13
C VAL A 663 -12.49 27.74 -1.31
N ASP A 664 -13.37 27.33 -2.23
CA ASP A 664 -14.65 27.97 -2.51
C ASP A 664 -15.68 27.69 -1.40
N ALA A 665 -15.51 28.30 -0.23
CA ALA A 665 -16.44 28.18 0.90
C ALA A 665 -16.58 29.49 1.70
N ASN A 666 -17.78 29.74 2.25
CA ASN A 666 -18.01 30.92 3.10
C ASN A 666 -17.15 30.92 4.38
N LYS A 667 -16.84 29.73 4.90
CA LYS A 667 -15.94 29.52 6.04
C LYS A 667 -15.09 28.29 5.76
N VAL A 668 -13.79 28.41 6.00
CA VAL A 668 -12.83 27.32 5.79
C VAL A 668 -12.28 26.88 7.14
N ASN A 669 -12.31 25.58 7.39
CA ASN A 669 -11.64 24.94 8.51
C ASN A 669 -10.44 24.18 7.98
N PHE A 670 -9.26 24.80 8.01
CA PHE A 670 -8.00 24.14 7.66
C PHE A 670 -7.64 23.10 8.71
N VAL A 671 -7.30 21.89 8.26
CA VAL A 671 -6.99 20.77 9.15
C VAL A 671 -5.49 20.47 9.14
N ALA A 672 -4.91 20.24 7.96
CA ALA A 672 -3.50 19.90 7.80
C ALA A 672 -3.03 20.16 6.35
N ALA A 673 -1.73 20.30 6.20
CA ALA A 673 -1.01 20.16 4.94
C ALA A 673 0.06 19.11 5.23
N ILE A 674 0.06 18.02 4.47
CA ILE A 674 0.94 16.87 4.69
C ILE A 674 1.76 16.73 3.43
N ASP A 675 3.08 16.79 3.56
CA ASP A 675 4.00 16.48 2.49
C ASP A 675 4.07 14.96 2.29
N VAL A 676 4.03 14.55 1.03
CA VAL A 676 4.00 13.15 0.62
C VAL A 676 5.03 12.99 -0.48
N TYR A 677 5.88 11.98 -0.40
CA TYR A 677 6.91 11.73 -1.41
C TYR A 677 6.59 10.45 -2.16
N GLU A 678 6.53 10.54 -3.49
CA GLU A 678 6.40 9.38 -4.39
C GLU A 678 7.47 9.50 -5.48
N ASP A 679 8.30 8.47 -5.64
CA ASP A 679 9.40 8.43 -6.62
C ASP A 679 10.40 9.62 -6.55
N GLY A 680 10.54 10.23 -5.37
CA GLY A 680 11.36 11.41 -5.15
C GLY A 680 10.67 12.72 -5.54
N GLU A 681 9.46 12.70 -6.10
CA GLU A 681 8.65 13.90 -6.30
C GLU A 681 7.91 14.25 -5.00
N ALA A 682 7.92 15.55 -4.66
CA ALA A 682 7.24 16.06 -3.49
C ALA A 682 5.80 16.44 -3.86
N GLY A 683 4.83 15.74 -3.30
CA GLY A 683 3.40 16.06 -3.34
C GLY A 683 2.90 16.64 -2.02
N LEU A 684 1.72 17.26 -2.08
CA LEU A 684 1.02 17.83 -0.93
C LEU A 684 -0.42 17.34 -0.86
N LEU A 685 -0.77 16.77 0.30
CA LEU A 685 -2.15 16.48 0.69
C LEU A 685 -2.69 17.63 1.54
N LEU A 686 -3.65 18.38 0.99
CA LEU A 686 -4.29 19.53 1.63
C LEU A 686 -5.62 19.12 2.23
N CYS A 687 -5.78 19.24 3.55
CA CYS A 687 -6.97 18.81 4.28
C CYS A 687 -7.75 20.01 4.82
N TYR A 688 -9.02 20.15 4.42
CA TYR A 688 -9.90 21.24 4.85
C TYR A 688 -11.37 20.81 4.81
N ASN A 689 -12.23 21.32 5.70
CA ASN A 689 -13.69 21.05 5.70
C ASN A 689 -14.12 19.55 5.61
N CYS A 690 -13.28 18.61 6.08
CA CYS A 690 -13.45 17.15 5.89
C CYS A 690 -13.34 16.66 4.43
N GLU A 691 -12.78 17.49 3.55
CA GLU A 691 -12.38 17.19 2.18
C GLU A 691 -10.83 17.18 2.10
N PHE A 692 -10.31 16.57 1.04
CA PHE A 692 -8.87 16.57 0.76
C PHE A 692 -8.61 16.85 -0.73
N ALA A 693 -7.53 17.56 -1.01
CA ALA A 693 -7.01 17.78 -2.35
C ALA A 693 -5.55 17.29 -2.42
N PHE A 694 -5.22 16.51 -3.44
CA PHE A 694 -3.87 16.02 -3.69
C PHE A 694 -3.25 16.81 -4.84
N ASN A 695 -2.09 17.42 -4.61
CA ASN A 695 -1.34 18.16 -5.63
C ASN A 695 0.08 17.60 -5.71
N PHE A 696 0.54 17.27 -6.91
CA PHE A 696 1.94 16.99 -7.22
C PHE A 696 2.58 18.21 -7.87
#